data_AF-A0A964HF88-F1
#
_entry.id   AF-A0A964HF88-F1
#
_cell.length_a   1.000
_cell.length_b   1.000
_cell.length_c   1.000
_cell.angle_alpha   90.00
_cell.angle_beta   90.00
_cell.angle_gamma   90.00
#
_symmetry.space_group_name_H-M   'P 1'
#
loop_
_entity.id
_entity.type
_entity.pdbx_description
1 polymer ?
#
loop_
_entity_poly.entity_id
_entity_poly.type
_entity_poly.pdbx_seq_one_letter_code
_entity_poly.pdbx_strand_id
1 'polypeptide(L)'
;MAIVALPSSTPLPLSGIATIDGLVQGYFWQFLSSPVLTYSLSGSGWNSRASVAVSQALDNWAAVANIRFQALPAGGNFKTASADLAFAITPSVPQEATALSFMPDTVWARAQLASIGLDSGSYPNPEGDLLLSPGFFSTFNVTAGAQGFQVLLHEIGHILGLKHPFDDGGNGRPTFAALGIGGLNNGHSTLMSYADIGAGGRGYQATPMPLDILAIQAIYGANMQYRTGNDTYRLATDRVVKTIWDAGGSDTIDASGLNLSVSMTLEGGSYIYHGTNSTTAIAYGVVIENAIGTRFNDTLTGNGANNLLDGRGGADTMAGGVGDDTYVVDNVGDVVVENSGQGVDTVRASVGYVLGADVENLMLTGSAAINGTGNELDNQLTGNAGRNMLAGGAGNDTLDGGAGADTLVGGAGDDIYVVDNPGDTVVEAVGEGVDEVRSSVSHVLAANVENLTLTGAASINGGGNGLNNLVIGNAGSNVLNGGAGDDILKGGAGADALSGGDGNDQLWGGQGRDTLTGGAGADGFCFDSTPNSLFNLDRVTDFVASIDRFMLDRNAFWALSVGPLDTGAFAAGSGLSAAQTASQRIVYNLTNGLLFYDPDGKPLSGINLAPIAFAQITSTIKPTLTAADFQIYSGS
;
A
#
# COMPACT_ATOMS: atom_id res chain seq x y z
N MET A 1 2.68 16.92 -50.70
CA MET A 1 2.62 17.07 -49.22
C MET A 1 2.72 15.66 -48.67
N ALA A 2 3.48 15.49 -47.59
CA ALA A 2 4.23 14.27 -47.30
C ALA A 2 3.32 13.06 -47.01
N ILE A 3 3.35 12.07 -47.90
CA ILE A 3 3.06 10.68 -47.54
C ILE A 3 4.09 10.32 -46.45
N VAL A 4 3.60 10.06 -45.24
CA VAL A 4 4.45 9.77 -44.07
C VAL A 4 4.39 8.29 -43.68
N ALA A 5 3.40 7.57 -44.20
CA ALA A 5 3.26 6.13 -44.07
C ALA A 5 2.94 5.47 -45.42
N LEU A 6 3.25 4.18 -45.54
CA LEU A 6 2.89 3.37 -46.71
C LEU A 6 2.16 2.09 -46.26
N PRO A 7 1.21 1.57 -47.05
CA PRO A 7 0.65 0.24 -46.82
C PRO A 7 1.78 -0.81 -46.82
N SER A 8 1.70 -1.77 -45.92
CA SER A 8 2.71 -2.84 -45.85
C SER A 8 2.74 -3.66 -47.14
N SER A 9 3.93 -3.99 -47.62
CA SER A 9 4.09 -4.83 -48.82
C SER A 9 3.93 -6.32 -48.53
N THR A 10 4.03 -6.70 -47.25
CA THR A 10 3.85 -8.08 -46.76
C THR A 10 2.90 -8.09 -45.57
N PRO A 11 2.05 -9.12 -45.44
CA PRO A 11 1.18 -9.25 -44.28
C PRO A 11 1.97 -9.58 -43.01
N LEU A 12 1.52 -9.07 -41.87
CA LEU A 12 1.95 -9.45 -40.53
C LEU A 12 1.76 -10.95 -40.32
N PRO A 13 2.74 -11.68 -39.79
CA PRO A 13 2.54 -13.05 -39.36
C PRO A 13 1.40 -13.17 -38.34
N LEU A 14 0.79 -14.36 -38.25
CA LEU A 14 -0.12 -14.68 -37.16
C LEU A 14 0.66 -14.70 -35.84
N SER A 15 0.11 -14.08 -34.82
CA SER A 15 0.69 -13.97 -33.47
C SER A 15 0.59 -15.30 -32.69
N GLY A 16 -0.35 -16.17 -33.06
CA GLY A 16 -0.73 -17.36 -32.31
C GLY A 16 -1.75 -17.08 -31.20
N ILE A 17 -2.14 -15.82 -31.01
CA ILE A 17 -3.15 -15.40 -30.03
C ILE A 17 -4.48 -15.24 -30.76
N ALA A 18 -5.43 -16.12 -30.47
CA ALA A 18 -6.71 -16.20 -31.19
C ALA A 18 -7.49 -14.87 -31.24
N THR A 19 -7.52 -14.12 -30.13
CA THR A 19 -8.22 -12.85 -30.02
C THR A 19 -7.62 -11.74 -30.88
N ILE A 20 -6.31 -11.79 -31.15
CA ILE A 20 -5.60 -10.86 -32.04
C ILE A 20 -5.74 -11.34 -33.48
N ASP A 21 -5.39 -12.60 -33.75
CA ASP A 21 -5.36 -13.17 -35.10
C ASP A 21 -6.73 -13.20 -35.77
N GLY A 22 -7.79 -13.28 -34.98
CA GLY A 22 -9.17 -13.21 -35.47
C GLY A 22 -9.66 -11.81 -35.85
N LEU A 23 -8.94 -10.74 -35.48
CA LEU A 23 -9.29 -9.35 -35.79
C LEU A 23 -8.28 -8.65 -36.69
N VAL A 24 -7.04 -9.12 -36.77
CA VAL A 24 -6.02 -8.48 -37.62
C VAL A 24 -6.15 -8.97 -39.05
N GLN A 25 -6.44 -8.08 -40.00
CA GLN A 25 -6.35 -8.39 -41.44
C GLN A 25 -4.89 -8.54 -41.86
N GLY A 26 -4.04 -7.77 -41.18
CA GLY A 26 -2.60 -7.86 -41.10
C GLY A 26 -1.83 -7.31 -42.28
N TYR A 27 -2.48 -6.62 -43.20
CA TYR A 27 -1.83 -5.45 -43.77
C TYR A 27 -2.06 -4.25 -42.84
N PHE A 28 -1.10 -3.32 -42.82
CA PHE A 28 -1.03 -2.22 -41.86
C PHE A 28 -0.22 -1.05 -42.43
N TRP A 29 -0.21 0.08 -41.73
CA TRP A 29 0.61 1.23 -42.11
C TRP A 29 2.05 1.13 -41.59
N GLN A 30 3.02 1.20 -42.50
CA GLN A 30 4.44 1.29 -42.18
C GLN A 30 4.87 2.76 -42.12
N PHE A 31 5.35 3.20 -40.96
CA PHE A 31 5.79 4.57 -40.75
C PHE A 31 7.22 4.80 -41.23
N LEU A 32 7.43 5.84 -42.04
CA LEU A 32 8.75 6.15 -42.61
C LEU A 32 9.69 6.87 -41.64
N SER A 33 9.15 7.57 -40.64
CA SER A 33 9.96 8.37 -39.70
C SER A 33 9.29 8.59 -38.34
N SER A 34 7.99 8.89 -38.33
CA SER A 34 7.19 9.09 -37.12
C SER A 34 5.87 8.37 -37.27
N PRO A 35 5.26 7.89 -36.17
CA PRO A 35 3.97 7.20 -36.22
C PRO A 35 2.83 8.19 -36.43
N VAL A 36 2.79 8.81 -37.61
CA VAL A 36 1.81 9.82 -37.98
C VAL A 36 1.09 9.33 -39.24
N LEU A 37 -0.24 9.38 -39.21
CA LEU A 37 -1.10 9.27 -40.39
C LEU A 37 -1.73 10.64 -40.62
N THR A 38 -1.44 11.23 -41.78
CA THR A 38 -2.12 12.44 -42.22
C THR A 38 -3.50 12.10 -42.74
N TYR A 39 -4.49 12.95 -42.48
CA TYR A 39 -5.85 12.76 -42.99
C TYR A 39 -6.43 14.00 -43.65
N SER A 40 -7.36 13.80 -44.58
CA SER A 40 -8.09 14.87 -45.25
C SER A 40 -9.59 14.63 -45.23
N LEU A 41 -10.37 15.73 -45.21
CA LEU A 41 -11.82 15.71 -45.36
C LEU A 41 -12.17 16.20 -46.77
N SER A 42 -12.76 15.32 -47.59
CA SER A 42 -13.00 15.56 -49.01
C SER A 42 -14.47 15.41 -49.41
N GLY A 43 -14.87 16.07 -50.50
CA GLY A 43 -16.27 16.12 -50.95
C GLY A 43 -17.09 17.25 -50.31
N SER A 44 -18.35 17.37 -50.74
CA SER A 44 -19.30 18.37 -50.25
C SER A 44 -20.17 17.80 -49.12
N GLY A 45 -20.50 18.61 -48.11
CA GLY A 45 -21.39 18.22 -47.02
C GLY A 45 -20.75 18.18 -45.63
N TRP A 46 -19.44 18.45 -45.53
CA TRP A 46 -18.75 18.60 -44.26
C TRP A 46 -19.24 19.84 -43.50
N ASN A 47 -19.51 19.66 -42.21
CA ASN A 47 -19.78 20.72 -41.26
C ASN A 47 -18.93 20.49 -39.99
N SER A 48 -18.90 21.46 -39.08
CA SER A 48 -18.08 21.38 -37.87
C SER A 48 -18.37 20.13 -37.03
N ARG A 49 -19.64 19.75 -36.88
CA ARG A 49 -20.04 18.54 -36.14
C ARG A 49 -19.47 17.27 -36.78
N ALA A 50 -19.53 17.14 -38.10
CA ALA A 50 -18.99 16.01 -38.84
C ALA A 50 -17.47 15.93 -38.72
N SER A 51 -16.77 17.05 -38.90
CA SER A 51 -15.31 17.12 -38.77
C SER A 51 -14.84 16.80 -37.35
N VAL A 52 -15.54 17.29 -36.33
CA VAL A 52 -15.24 16.99 -34.92
C VAL A 52 -15.47 15.52 -34.61
N ALA A 53 -16.54 14.90 -35.11
CA ALA A 53 -16.80 13.48 -34.88
C ALA A 53 -15.69 12.59 -35.47
N VAL A 54 -15.19 12.91 -36.67
CA VAL A 54 -14.05 12.19 -37.27
C VAL A 54 -12.79 12.37 -36.43
N SER A 55 -12.47 13.61 -36.03
CA SER A 55 -11.31 13.87 -35.16
C SER A 55 -11.40 13.10 -33.86
N GLN A 56 -12.55 13.11 -33.17
CA GLN A 56 -12.76 12.40 -31.91
C GLN A 56 -12.61 10.88 -32.07
N ALA A 57 -13.13 10.31 -33.16
CA ALA A 57 -12.98 8.89 -33.44
C ALA A 57 -11.51 8.50 -33.70
N LEU A 58 -10.76 9.35 -34.43
CA LEU A 58 -9.31 9.19 -34.61
C LEU A 58 -8.55 9.33 -33.28
N ASP A 59 -8.89 10.31 -32.45
CA ASP A 59 -8.28 10.53 -31.13
C ASP A 59 -8.48 9.32 -30.21
N ASN A 60 -9.64 8.66 -30.27
CA ASN A 60 -9.88 7.42 -29.52
C ASN A 60 -8.96 6.26 -29.93
N TRP A 61 -8.61 6.15 -31.22
CA TRP A 61 -7.62 5.16 -31.68
C TRP A 61 -6.19 5.55 -31.31
N ALA A 62 -5.85 6.85 -31.40
CA ALA A 62 -4.56 7.38 -30.98
C ALA A 62 -4.35 7.30 -29.45
N ALA A 63 -5.43 7.32 -28.67
CA ALA A 63 -5.36 7.15 -27.22
C ALA A 63 -4.80 5.78 -26.84
N VAL A 64 -5.15 4.73 -27.59
CA VAL A 64 -4.85 3.33 -27.22
C VAL A 64 -3.63 2.74 -27.94
N ALA A 65 -3.25 3.30 -29.09
CA ALA A 65 -2.14 2.79 -29.92
C ALA A 65 -1.14 3.90 -30.25
N ASN A 66 0.12 3.52 -30.50
CA ASN A 66 1.19 4.45 -30.85
C ASN A 66 1.06 4.93 -32.31
N ILE A 67 -0.02 5.67 -32.58
CA ILE A 67 -0.37 6.31 -33.84
C ILE A 67 -0.84 7.72 -33.52
N ARG A 68 -0.45 8.69 -34.34
CA ARG A 68 -0.94 10.07 -34.25
C ARG A 68 -1.61 10.45 -35.56
N PHE A 69 -2.68 11.22 -35.47
CA PHE A 69 -3.40 11.70 -36.64
C PHE A 69 -3.19 13.19 -36.85
N GLN A 70 -2.91 13.59 -38.09
CA GLN A 70 -2.67 14.99 -38.44
C GLN A 70 -3.58 15.41 -39.59
N ALA A 71 -4.51 16.33 -39.32
CA ALA A 71 -5.35 16.91 -40.36
C ALA A 71 -4.50 17.75 -41.34
N LEU A 72 -4.74 17.58 -42.64
CA LEU A 72 -4.19 18.46 -43.67
C LEU A 72 -5.10 19.66 -43.94
N PRO A 73 -4.54 20.82 -44.36
CA PRO A 73 -5.34 21.98 -44.78
C PRO A 73 -6.31 21.63 -45.93
N ALA A 74 -7.46 22.30 -45.96
CA ALA A 74 -8.50 22.08 -46.97
C ALA A 74 -7.96 22.22 -48.41
N GLY A 75 -8.27 21.23 -49.26
CA GLY A 75 -7.80 21.15 -50.65
C GLY A 75 -7.43 19.73 -51.12
N GLY A 76 -7.25 18.79 -50.19
CA GLY A 76 -7.09 17.37 -50.49
C GLY A 76 -8.40 16.74 -50.95
N ASN A 77 -8.36 15.98 -52.03
CA ASN A 77 -9.46 15.16 -52.49
C ASN A 77 -9.00 13.70 -52.50
N PHE A 78 -9.91 12.74 -52.34
CA PHE A 78 -9.65 11.29 -52.44
C PHE A 78 -8.85 10.94 -53.73
N LYS A 79 -9.02 11.71 -54.81
CA LYS A 79 -8.29 11.50 -56.08
C LYS A 79 -6.80 11.90 -56.08
N THR A 80 -6.35 12.73 -55.14
CA THR A 80 -5.04 13.41 -55.23
C THR A 80 -3.94 12.78 -54.39
N ALA A 81 -4.24 11.76 -53.58
CA ALA A 81 -3.26 11.07 -52.72
C ALA A 81 -2.43 12.03 -51.86
N SER A 82 -3.07 13.09 -51.37
CA SER A 82 -2.41 14.16 -50.64
C SER A 82 -2.23 13.87 -49.15
N ALA A 83 -2.96 12.88 -48.62
CA ALA A 83 -2.97 12.40 -47.24
C ALA A 83 -2.80 10.87 -47.25
N ASP A 84 -2.39 10.30 -46.11
CA ASP A 84 -2.35 8.84 -45.93
C ASP A 84 -3.78 8.28 -45.81
N LEU A 85 -4.72 9.04 -45.24
CA LEU A 85 -6.14 8.70 -45.11
C LEU A 85 -7.04 9.79 -45.71
N ALA A 86 -8.10 9.44 -46.43
CA ALA A 86 -9.14 10.38 -46.85
C ALA A 86 -10.54 9.96 -46.41
N PHE A 87 -11.23 10.88 -45.73
CA PHE A 87 -12.64 10.76 -45.40
C PHE A 87 -13.45 11.52 -46.46
N ALA A 88 -14.31 10.83 -47.21
CA ALA A 88 -14.99 11.42 -48.36
C ALA A 88 -16.51 11.25 -48.27
N ILE A 89 -17.26 12.34 -48.42
CA ILE A 89 -18.71 12.28 -48.61
C ILE A 89 -19.00 12.19 -50.11
N THR A 90 -19.52 11.05 -50.57
CA THR A 90 -19.64 10.77 -52.01
C THR A 90 -20.88 9.95 -52.37
N PRO A 91 -21.55 10.23 -53.51
CA PRO A 91 -22.63 9.38 -54.03
C PRO A 91 -22.13 8.02 -54.55
N SER A 92 -20.81 7.78 -54.58
CA SER A 92 -20.20 6.52 -55.01
C SER A 92 -20.36 5.38 -54.00
N VAL A 93 -20.84 5.65 -52.77
CA VAL A 93 -21.20 4.59 -51.82
C VAL A 93 -22.45 3.87 -52.35
N PRO A 94 -22.43 2.53 -52.51
CA PRO A 94 -23.60 1.76 -52.95
C PRO A 94 -24.83 2.06 -52.08
N GLN A 95 -26.03 2.08 -52.66
CA GLN A 95 -27.26 2.51 -51.97
C GLN A 95 -27.60 1.65 -50.73
N GLU A 96 -27.08 0.43 -50.66
CA GLU A 96 -27.27 -0.51 -49.54
C GLU A 96 -26.24 -0.34 -48.41
N ALA A 97 -25.19 0.47 -48.62
CA ALA A 97 -24.11 0.71 -47.66
C ALA A 97 -24.17 2.14 -47.10
N THR A 98 -23.88 2.26 -45.80
CA THR A 98 -23.86 3.56 -45.10
C THR A 98 -22.47 4.21 -45.14
N ALA A 99 -21.43 3.36 -45.06
CA ALA A 99 -20.02 3.70 -45.17
C ALA A 99 -19.28 2.56 -45.87
N LEU A 100 -18.09 2.85 -46.39
CA LEU A 100 -17.19 1.88 -47.02
C LEU A 100 -15.73 2.27 -46.76
N SER A 101 -15.01 1.44 -46.01
CA SER A 101 -13.57 1.58 -45.76
C SER A 101 -12.71 0.73 -46.70
N PHE A 102 -11.53 1.24 -47.04
CA PHE A 102 -10.48 0.52 -47.73
C PHE A 102 -9.31 0.23 -46.77
N MET A 103 -9.11 -1.04 -46.43
CA MET A 103 -8.00 -1.50 -45.58
C MET A 103 -6.64 -1.16 -46.20
N PRO A 104 -5.55 -1.12 -45.41
CA PRO A 104 -4.19 -0.87 -45.89
C PRO A 104 -3.58 -2.04 -46.67
N ASP A 105 -4.39 -2.77 -47.45
CA ASP A 105 -3.99 -3.84 -48.36
C ASP A 105 -4.24 -3.37 -49.80
N THR A 106 -3.17 -3.09 -50.53
CA THR A 106 -3.24 -2.59 -51.91
C THR A 106 -4.01 -3.51 -52.85
N VAL A 107 -3.89 -4.83 -52.70
CA VAL A 107 -4.54 -5.77 -53.61
C VAL A 107 -6.03 -5.79 -53.31
N TRP A 108 -6.37 -5.93 -52.04
CA TRP A 108 -7.76 -5.97 -51.60
C TRP A 108 -8.48 -4.65 -51.84
N ALA A 109 -7.87 -3.50 -51.50
CA ALA A 109 -8.47 -2.18 -51.69
C ALA A 109 -8.75 -1.90 -53.17
N ARG A 110 -7.88 -2.32 -54.09
CA ARG A 110 -8.15 -2.21 -55.54
C ARG A 110 -9.29 -3.11 -56.01
N ALA A 111 -9.39 -4.32 -55.47
CA ALA A 111 -10.50 -5.23 -55.78
C ALA A 111 -11.84 -4.67 -55.27
N GLN A 112 -11.87 -4.15 -54.05
CA GLN A 112 -13.05 -3.50 -53.47
C GLN A 112 -13.43 -2.24 -54.25
N LEU A 113 -12.45 -1.43 -54.68
CA LEU A 113 -12.69 -0.25 -55.51
C LEU A 113 -13.35 -0.59 -56.84
N ALA A 114 -12.84 -1.63 -57.52
CA ALA A 114 -13.42 -2.11 -58.77
C ALA A 114 -14.86 -2.61 -58.59
N SER A 115 -15.17 -3.20 -57.42
CA SER A 115 -16.52 -3.71 -57.12
C SER A 115 -17.60 -2.62 -57.07
N ILE A 116 -17.21 -1.37 -56.79
CA ILE A 116 -18.11 -0.20 -56.78
C ILE A 116 -18.03 0.62 -58.08
N GLY A 117 -17.41 0.09 -59.13
CA GLY A 117 -17.36 0.70 -60.46
C GLY A 117 -16.41 1.90 -60.59
N LEU A 118 -15.43 2.03 -59.69
CA LEU A 118 -14.36 3.02 -59.77
C LEU A 118 -13.07 2.37 -60.29
N ASP A 119 -12.23 3.15 -60.99
CA ASP A 119 -10.98 2.67 -61.58
C ASP A 119 -9.72 3.29 -60.94
N SER A 120 -8.59 2.60 -61.11
CA SER A 120 -7.28 2.99 -60.56
C SER A 120 -6.66 4.21 -61.24
N GLY A 121 -7.15 4.62 -62.43
CA GLY A 121 -6.71 5.84 -63.09
C GLY A 121 -7.34 7.09 -62.46
N SER A 122 -8.59 6.96 -62.00
CA SER A 122 -9.37 7.99 -61.34
C SER A 122 -9.12 8.03 -59.82
N TYR A 123 -8.62 6.93 -59.26
CA TYR A 123 -8.39 6.76 -57.82
C TYR A 123 -7.19 5.83 -57.55
N PRO A 124 -5.96 6.38 -57.57
CA PRO A 124 -4.74 5.57 -57.63
C PRO A 124 -4.33 4.90 -56.32
N ASN A 125 -4.74 5.45 -55.17
CA ASN A 125 -4.33 5.00 -53.82
C ASN A 125 -5.58 4.93 -52.91
N PRO A 126 -6.42 3.88 -53.05
CA PRO A 126 -7.61 3.70 -52.22
C PRO A 126 -7.32 3.33 -50.77
N GLU A 127 -6.12 2.81 -50.47
CA GLU A 127 -5.75 2.31 -49.16
C GLU A 127 -5.86 3.41 -48.09
N GLY A 128 -6.60 3.17 -47.01
CA GLY A 128 -6.77 4.15 -45.94
C GLY A 128 -8.01 5.03 -46.06
N ASP A 129 -8.70 4.97 -47.18
CA ASP A 129 -9.82 5.87 -47.43
C ASP A 129 -11.14 5.31 -46.90
N LEU A 130 -12.00 6.23 -46.50
CA LEU A 130 -13.32 5.95 -45.94
C LEU A 130 -14.36 6.79 -46.68
N LEU A 131 -15.26 6.11 -47.39
CA LEU A 131 -16.35 6.74 -48.13
C LEU A 131 -17.63 6.72 -47.30
N LEU A 132 -18.25 7.89 -47.15
CA LEU A 132 -19.52 8.10 -46.47
C LEU A 132 -20.61 8.48 -47.47
N SER A 133 -21.80 7.92 -47.29
CA SER A 133 -22.95 8.30 -48.11
C SER A 133 -23.33 9.79 -47.89
N PRO A 134 -23.89 10.50 -48.90
CA PRO A 134 -24.20 11.93 -48.79
C PRO A 134 -25.15 12.30 -47.63
N GLY A 135 -25.95 11.35 -47.17
CA GLY A 135 -26.91 11.51 -46.06
C GLY A 135 -26.39 11.06 -44.70
N PHE A 136 -25.14 10.61 -44.56
CA PHE A 136 -24.64 10.01 -43.32
C PHE A 136 -24.83 10.93 -42.10
N PHE A 137 -24.26 12.14 -42.17
CA PHE A 137 -24.28 13.09 -41.05
C PHE A 137 -25.63 13.78 -40.81
N SER A 138 -26.58 13.66 -41.75
CA SER A 138 -27.96 14.12 -41.55
C SER A 138 -28.87 13.02 -41.01
N THR A 139 -28.53 11.75 -41.25
CA THR A 139 -29.31 10.59 -40.82
C THR A 139 -28.90 10.12 -39.44
N PHE A 140 -27.58 10.05 -39.17
CA PHE A 140 -27.06 9.46 -37.94
C PHE A 140 -26.62 10.50 -36.93
N ASN A 141 -26.89 10.22 -35.65
CA ASN A 141 -26.25 10.94 -34.57
C ASN A 141 -24.79 10.49 -34.44
N VAL A 142 -23.86 11.44 -34.53
CA VAL A 142 -22.41 11.22 -34.47
C VAL A 142 -21.77 11.75 -33.17
N THR A 143 -22.57 11.98 -32.14
CA THR A 143 -22.03 12.17 -30.78
C THR A 143 -21.49 10.84 -30.26
N ALA A 144 -20.40 10.87 -29.48
CA ALA A 144 -19.84 9.69 -28.84
C ALA A 144 -20.94 8.89 -28.10
N GLY A 145 -20.97 7.57 -28.32
CA GLY A 145 -22.02 6.69 -27.78
C GLY A 145 -23.33 6.68 -28.57
N ALA A 146 -23.33 7.22 -29.79
CA ALA A 146 -24.44 7.10 -30.74
C ALA A 146 -24.06 6.26 -31.97
N GLN A 147 -25.06 5.71 -32.65
CA GLN A 147 -24.90 4.79 -33.79
C GLN A 147 -23.94 5.31 -34.87
N GLY A 148 -24.07 6.57 -35.27
CA GLY A 148 -23.21 7.15 -36.32
C GLY A 148 -21.76 7.26 -35.87
N PHE A 149 -21.51 7.51 -34.59
CA PHE A 149 -20.16 7.57 -34.06
C PHE A 149 -19.52 6.18 -33.98
N GLN A 150 -20.28 5.17 -33.58
CA GLN A 150 -19.84 3.77 -33.62
C GLN A 150 -19.43 3.38 -35.05
N VAL A 151 -20.23 3.73 -36.08
CA VAL A 151 -19.87 3.45 -37.48
C VAL A 151 -18.55 4.13 -37.85
N LEU A 152 -18.33 5.39 -37.45
CA LEU A 152 -17.05 6.05 -37.71
C LEU A 152 -15.89 5.31 -37.04
N LEU A 153 -16.01 4.91 -35.77
CA LEU A 153 -14.99 4.11 -35.09
C LEU A 153 -14.71 2.77 -35.80
N HIS A 154 -15.76 2.11 -36.26
CA HIS A 154 -15.72 0.84 -37.01
C HIS A 154 -14.95 0.92 -38.29
N GLU A 155 -15.34 1.85 -39.16
CA GLU A 155 -14.68 2.04 -40.44
C GLU A 155 -13.23 2.53 -40.25
N ILE A 156 -12.95 3.29 -39.19
CA ILE A 156 -11.57 3.67 -38.85
C ILE A 156 -10.75 2.42 -38.44
N GLY A 157 -11.34 1.47 -37.71
CA GLY A 157 -10.68 0.20 -37.41
C GLY A 157 -10.22 -0.53 -38.68
N HIS A 158 -11.05 -0.55 -39.72
CA HIS A 158 -10.69 -1.14 -41.00
C HIS A 158 -9.54 -0.44 -41.72
N ILE A 159 -9.58 0.89 -41.86
CA ILE A 159 -8.49 1.63 -42.52
C ILE A 159 -7.17 1.58 -41.74
N LEU A 160 -7.21 1.17 -40.47
CA LEU A 160 -6.03 0.89 -39.65
C LEU A 160 -5.56 -0.58 -39.72
N GLY A 161 -6.31 -1.50 -40.33
CA GLY A 161 -5.89 -2.89 -40.56
C GLY A 161 -6.65 -3.96 -39.76
N LEU A 162 -7.75 -3.60 -39.10
CA LEU A 162 -8.64 -4.56 -38.45
C LEU A 162 -9.68 -5.10 -39.45
N LYS A 163 -10.06 -6.37 -39.31
CA LYS A 163 -11.15 -7.01 -40.06
C LYS A 163 -12.31 -7.37 -39.13
N HIS A 164 -13.41 -7.77 -39.75
CA HIS A 164 -14.49 -8.38 -38.99
C HIS A 164 -14.05 -9.71 -38.37
N PRO A 165 -14.63 -10.09 -37.22
CA PRO A 165 -14.34 -11.38 -36.58
C PRO A 165 -14.95 -12.59 -37.32
N PHE A 166 -15.89 -12.38 -38.25
CA PHE A 166 -16.66 -13.44 -38.91
C PHE A 166 -16.27 -13.69 -40.37
N ASP A 167 -15.44 -12.84 -40.98
CA ASP A 167 -14.90 -13.04 -42.31
C ASP A 167 -13.37 -13.14 -42.28
N ASP A 168 -12.79 -13.52 -43.42
CA ASP A 168 -11.36 -13.77 -43.57
C ASP A 168 -10.56 -12.51 -43.95
N GLY A 169 -11.18 -11.32 -43.90
CA GLY A 169 -10.56 -10.05 -44.31
C GLY A 169 -10.17 -10.02 -45.79
N GLY A 170 -10.68 -10.94 -46.60
CA GLY A 170 -10.35 -11.08 -48.02
C GLY A 170 -8.94 -11.61 -48.31
N ASN A 171 -8.22 -12.10 -47.31
CA ASN A 171 -6.86 -12.63 -47.46
C ASN A 171 -6.62 -13.94 -46.70
N GLY A 172 -7.68 -14.67 -46.37
CA GLY A 172 -7.60 -16.01 -45.76
C GLY A 172 -7.24 -16.01 -44.28
N ARG A 173 -7.36 -14.88 -43.58
CA ARG A 173 -7.17 -14.82 -42.12
C ARG A 173 -8.26 -15.63 -41.41
N PRO A 174 -7.97 -16.21 -40.24
CA PRO A 174 -8.96 -16.99 -39.51
C PRO A 174 -10.10 -16.12 -38.94
N THR A 175 -11.29 -16.71 -38.82
CA THR A 175 -12.44 -16.13 -38.12
C THR A 175 -12.42 -16.52 -36.64
N PHE A 176 -13.14 -15.80 -35.78
CA PHE A 176 -13.33 -16.19 -34.37
C PHE A 176 -13.91 -17.59 -34.23
N ALA A 177 -14.85 -17.97 -35.11
CA ALA A 177 -15.41 -19.31 -35.12
C ALA A 177 -14.35 -20.38 -35.46
N ALA A 178 -13.49 -20.13 -36.45
CA ALA A 178 -12.40 -21.03 -36.82
C ALA A 178 -11.34 -21.17 -35.71
N LEU A 179 -11.19 -20.15 -34.86
CA LEU A 179 -10.26 -20.13 -33.72
C LEU A 179 -10.88 -20.65 -32.41
N GLY A 180 -12.13 -21.13 -32.44
CA GLY A 180 -12.80 -21.66 -31.25
C GLY A 180 -13.28 -20.59 -30.25
N ILE A 181 -13.21 -19.30 -30.60
CA ILE A 181 -13.63 -18.17 -29.76
C ILE A 181 -14.87 -17.45 -30.32
N GLY A 182 -15.72 -18.18 -31.06
CA GLY A 182 -16.90 -17.61 -31.74
C GLY A 182 -17.87 -16.84 -30.83
N GLY A 183 -17.91 -17.15 -29.53
CA GLY A 183 -18.72 -16.41 -28.54
C GLY A 183 -18.28 -14.96 -28.33
N LEU A 184 -17.04 -14.61 -28.69
CA LEU A 184 -16.52 -13.25 -28.62
C LEU A 184 -16.90 -12.39 -29.85
N ASN A 185 -17.61 -12.96 -30.83
CA ASN A 185 -18.17 -12.18 -31.94
C ASN A 185 -19.43 -11.44 -31.46
N ASN A 186 -19.22 -10.36 -30.71
CA ASN A 186 -20.25 -9.46 -30.23
C ASN A 186 -19.67 -8.06 -30.02
N GLY A 187 -20.52 -7.04 -30.00
CA GLY A 187 -20.06 -5.66 -29.93
C GLY A 187 -19.52 -5.20 -28.58
N HIS A 188 -19.62 -5.98 -27.48
CA HIS A 188 -18.91 -5.66 -26.24
C HIS A 188 -17.43 -6.07 -26.33
N SER A 189 -17.15 -7.17 -27.02
CA SER A 189 -15.78 -7.67 -27.17
C SER A 189 -15.02 -6.90 -28.25
N THR A 190 -15.67 -6.58 -29.37
CA THR A 190 -15.06 -5.89 -30.51
C THR A 190 -16.08 -5.03 -31.26
N LEU A 191 -15.72 -3.79 -31.55
CA LEU A 191 -16.50 -2.89 -32.39
C LEU A 191 -16.59 -3.38 -33.84
N MET A 192 -15.70 -4.29 -34.26
CA MET A 192 -15.68 -4.89 -35.59
C MET A 192 -16.76 -5.96 -35.77
N SER A 193 -17.51 -6.31 -34.73
CA SER A 193 -18.64 -7.25 -34.84
C SER A 193 -19.88 -6.56 -35.41
N TYR A 194 -20.65 -7.30 -36.22
CA TYR A 194 -22.03 -6.93 -36.59
C TYR A 194 -23.07 -7.46 -35.59
N ALA A 195 -22.67 -8.35 -34.68
CA ALA A 195 -23.55 -8.88 -33.66
C ALA A 195 -23.65 -7.88 -32.50
N ASP A 196 -24.87 -7.42 -32.28
CA ASP A 196 -25.38 -6.74 -31.09
C ASP A 196 -24.47 -5.68 -30.45
N ILE A 197 -24.70 -4.41 -30.80
CA ILE A 197 -24.96 -3.32 -29.84
C ILE A 197 -26.04 -2.39 -30.44
N GLY A 198 -27.10 -2.12 -29.66
CA GLY A 198 -28.26 -1.31 -30.03
C GLY A 198 -29.58 -2.08 -30.11
N ALA A 199 -29.56 -3.38 -30.45
CA ALA A 199 -30.76 -4.21 -30.62
C ALA A 199 -31.18 -4.94 -29.32
N GLY A 200 -30.23 -5.31 -28.46
CA GLY A 200 -30.46 -5.91 -27.13
C GLY A 200 -30.72 -4.91 -25.98
N GLY A 201 -31.03 -3.64 -26.29
CA GLY A 201 -31.30 -2.59 -25.31
C GLY A 201 -30.11 -1.70 -24.96
N ARG A 202 -28.86 -2.20 -25.04
CA ARG A 202 -27.65 -1.48 -24.63
C ARG A 202 -27.26 -0.28 -25.52
N GLY A 203 -26.54 0.68 -24.93
CA GLY A 203 -26.03 1.89 -25.56
C GLY A 203 -24.94 1.64 -26.60
N TYR A 204 -24.64 2.58 -27.50
CA TYR A 204 -23.63 2.38 -28.56
C TYR A 204 -22.20 2.62 -28.05
N GLN A 205 -21.21 2.03 -28.74
CA GLN A 205 -19.80 2.17 -28.43
C GLN A 205 -19.31 3.62 -28.65
N ALA A 206 -18.57 4.14 -27.66
CA ALA A 206 -17.91 5.45 -27.73
C ALA A 206 -16.38 5.37 -27.87
N THR A 207 -15.80 4.18 -27.74
CA THR A 207 -14.35 3.94 -27.83
C THR A 207 -14.09 2.59 -28.50
N PRO A 208 -12.83 2.26 -28.86
CA PRO A 208 -12.43 0.88 -29.10
C PRO A 208 -12.79 -0.05 -27.93
N MET A 209 -13.23 -1.27 -28.23
CA MET A 209 -13.54 -2.31 -27.24
C MET A 209 -12.28 -3.09 -26.86
N PRO A 210 -12.27 -3.89 -25.77
CA PRO A 210 -11.05 -4.52 -25.28
C PRO A 210 -10.27 -5.34 -26.32
N LEU A 211 -10.95 -6.09 -27.20
CA LEU A 211 -10.24 -6.86 -28.24
C LEU A 211 -9.76 -6.00 -29.41
N ASP A 212 -10.44 -4.87 -29.68
CA ASP A 212 -9.97 -3.90 -30.67
C ASP A 212 -8.66 -3.26 -30.21
N ILE A 213 -8.59 -2.92 -28.91
CA ILE A 213 -7.39 -2.37 -28.26
C ILE A 213 -6.25 -3.38 -28.34
N LEU A 214 -6.47 -4.64 -27.96
CA LEU A 214 -5.45 -5.68 -28.10
C LEU A 214 -4.95 -5.83 -29.53
N ALA A 215 -5.87 -5.90 -30.50
CA ALA A 215 -5.52 -6.11 -31.90
C ALA A 215 -4.75 -4.90 -32.49
N ILE A 216 -5.20 -3.67 -32.21
CA ILE A 216 -4.53 -2.47 -32.73
C ILE A 216 -3.16 -2.25 -32.08
N GLN A 217 -3.01 -2.58 -30.80
CA GLN A 217 -1.73 -2.52 -30.10
C GLN A 217 -0.77 -3.61 -30.60
N ALA A 218 -1.26 -4.76 -31.04
CA ALA A 218 -0.43 -5.78 -31.69
C ALA A 218 0.14 -5.30 -33.04
N ILE A 219 -0.57 -4.39 -33.73
CA ILE A 219 -0.10 -3.81 -35.00
C ILE A 219 0.86 -2.64 -34.75
N TYR A 220 0.49 -1.70 -33.86
CA TYR A 220 1.16 -0.40 -33.75
C TYR A 220 1.86 -0.14 -32.41
N GLY A 221 1.74 -1.04 -31.43
CA GLY A 221 2.21 -0.84 -30.06
C GLY A 221 1.23 -0.02 -29.21
N ALA A 222 1.23 -0.25 -27.90
CA ALA A 222 0.43 0.49 -26.93
C ALA A 222 0.90 1.94 -26.75
N ASN A 223 -0.04 2.87 -26.58
CA ASN A 223 0.29 4.26 -26.23
C ASN A 223 0.49 4.40 -24.71
N MET A 224 1.73 4.23 -24.27
CA MET A 224 2.12 4.33 -22.86
C MET A 224 2.28 5.79 -22.35
N GLN A 225 1.84 6.79 -23.13
CA GLN A 225 1.86 8.21 -22.73
C GLN A 225 0.46 8.76 -22.48
N TYR A 226 -0.58 7.96 -22.73
CA TYR A 226 -1.96 8.38 -22.55
C TYR A 226 -2.39 8.14 -21.11
N ARG A 227 -2.70 9.23 -20.37
CA ARG A 227 -3.12 9.19 -18.97
C ARG A 227 -2.12 8.42 -18.11
N THR A 228 -1.06 9.10 -17.68
CA THR A 228 0.00 8.51 -16.84
C THR A 228 -0.04 9.07 -15.42
N GLY A 229 -1.15 9.73 -15.05
CA GLY A 229 -1.34 10.37 -13.76
C GLY A 229 -2.52 9.74 -13.06
N ASN A 230 -2.85 10.21 -11.86
CA ASN A 230 -3.96 9.65 -11.10
C ASN A 230 -5.30 10.16 -11.67
N ASP A 231 -6.00 9.28 -12.36
CA ASP A 231 -7.23 9.58 -13.09
C ASP A 231 -8.47 9.04 -12.36
N THR A 232 -9.61 9.70 -12.54
CA THR A 232 -10.91 9.24 -11.99
C THR A 232 -11.92 9.02 -13.11
N TYR A 233 -12.37 7.77 -13.23
CA TYR A 233 -13.33 7.28 -14.21
C TYR A 233 -14.73 7.20 -13.62
N ARG A 234 -15.50 8.29 -13.78
CA ARG A 234 -16.88 8.36 -13.29
C ARG A 234 -17.84 7.54 -14.14
N LEU A 235 -18.60 6.68 -13.48
CA LEU A 235 -19.70 5.93 -14.09
C LEU A 235 -20.96 6.80 -14.20
N ALA A 236 -21.78 6.56 -15.22
CA ALA A 236 -22.97 7.37 -15.50
C ALA A 236 -24.02 6.53 -16.25
N THR A 237 -25.31 6.82 -16.00
CA THR A 237 -26.43 6.23 -16.77
C THR A 237 -26.64 7.01 -18.07
N ASP A 238 -25.68 6.88 -18.99
CA ASP A 238 -25.59 7.64 -20.24
C ASP A 238 -25.97 6.84 -21.50
N ARG A 239 -26.24 5.54 -21.35
CA ARG A 239 -26.43 4.57 -22.45
C ARG A 239 -25.23 4.59 -23.40
N VAL A 240 -24.03 4.53 -22.84
CA VAL A 240 -22.77 4.45 -23.58
C VAL A 240 -22.02 3.18 -23.20
N VAL A 241 -21.40 2.56 -24.20
CA VAL A 241 -20.44 1.47 -24.01
C VAL A 241 -19.04 2.01 -24.28
N LYS A 242 -18.13 1.89 -23.31
CA LYS A 242 -16.78 2.46 -23.39
C LYS A 242 -15.76 1.54 -22.74
N THR A 243 -14.50 1.71 -23.10
CA THR A 243 -13.35 1.00 -22.54
C THR A 243 -12.36 2.00 -21.99
N ILE A 244 -11.86 1.74 -20.79
CA ILE A 244 -10.76 2.49 -20.18
C ILE A 244 -9.44 1.98 -20.76
N TRP A 245 -8.66 2.89 -21.31
CA TRP A 245 -7.23 2.73 -21.55
C TRP A 245 -6.52 3.76 -20.69
N ASP A 246 -5.63 3.29 -19.83
CA ASP A 246 -4.81 4.08 -18.94
C ASP A 246 -3.40 3.48 -18.94
N ALA A 247 -2.38 4.34 -18.99
CA ALA A 247 -0.98 3.90 -19.09
C ALA A 247 -0.25 3.94 -17.74
N GLY A 248 -0.90 4.42 -16.68
CA GLY A 248 -0.42 4.31 -15.30
C GLY A 248 -0.83 5.49 -14.44
N GLY A 249 -0.59 5.36 -13.14
CA GLY A 249 -1.13 6.28 -12.16
C GLY A 249 -1.60 5.47 -10.97
N SER A 250 -2.34 6.13 -10.07
CA SER A 250 -3.25 5.45 -9.15
C SER A 250 -4.65 5.92 -9.47
N ASP A 251 -5.43 5.05 -10.08
CA ASP A 251 -6.65 5.40 -10.78
C ASP A 251 -7.88 4.91 -10.03
N THR A 252 -8.98 5.61 -10.20
CA THR A 252 -10.23 5.32 -9.48
C THR A 252 -11.40 5.15 -10.42
N ILE A 253 -12.13 4.04 -10.31
CA ILE A 253 -13.48 3.94 -10.86
C ILE A 253 -14.48 4.43 -9.81
N ASP A 254 -15.25 5.45 -10.18
CA ASP A 254 -16.13 6.17 -9.27
C ASP A 254 -17.61 5.99 -9.67
N ALA A 255 -18.32 5.14 -8.92
CA ALA A 255 -19.75 4.87 -9.07
C ALA A 255 -20.65 5.77 -8.21
N SER A 256 -20.05 6.68 -7.42
CA SER A 256 -20.74 7.47 -6.38
C SER A 256 -21.97 8.27 -6.84
N GLY A 257 -22.02 8.60 -8.13
CA GLY A 257 -23.12 9.35 -8.76
C GLY A 257 -24.31 8.49 -9.24
N LEU A 258 -24.23 7.17 -9.14
CA LEU A 258 -25.28 6.25 -9.58
C LEU A 258 -26.35 6.06 -8.49
N ASN A 259 -27.58 5.76 -8.94
CA ASN A 259 -28.72 5.52 -8.05
C ASN A 259 -29.22 4.07 -8.13
N LEU A 260 -28.29 3.12 -8.06
CA LEU A 260 -28.49 1.66 -8.14
C LEU A 260 -27.23 0.98 -7.60
N SER A 261 -27.36 -0.27 -7.15
CA SER A 261 -26.23 -1.11 -6.76
C SER A 261 -25.36 -1.50 -7.96
N VAL A 262 -24.05 -1.55 -7.78
CA VAL A 262 -23.07 -1.96 -8.79
C VAL A 262 -22.29 -3.20 -8.36
N SER A 263 -21.85 -3.96 -9.35
CA SER A 263 -20.82 -4.98 -9.20
C SER A 263 -19.64 -4.58 -10.08
N MET A 264 -18.47 -4.41 -9.47
CA MET A 264 -17.26 -3.91 -10.11
C MET A 264 -16.11 -4.88 -9.87
N THR A 265 -15.40 -5.23 -10.95
CA THR A 265 -14.15 -5.99 -10.89
C THR A 265 -13.06 -5.16 -11.57
N LEU A 266 -11.96 -4.90 -10.88
CA LEU A 266 -10.88 -4.02 -11.34
C LEU A 266 -9.85 -4.72 -12.25
N GLU A 267 -10.02 -6.00 -12.52
CA GLU A 267 -9.16 -6.77 -13.42
C GLU A 267 -9.24 -6.30 -14.88
N GLY A 268 -8.08 -6.23 -15.54
CA GLY A 268 -7.97 -5.89 -16.96
C GLY A 268 -8.77 -6.87 -17.84
N GLY A 269 -9.63 -6.33 -18.71
CA GLY A 269 -10.57 -7.11 -19.54
C GLY A 269 -11.95 -7.32 -18.91
N SER A 270 -12.18 -6.85 -17.69
CA SER A 270 -13.48 -6.91 -17.01
C SER A 270 -14.49 -5.90 -17.56
N TYR A 271 -15.77 -6.16 -17.29
CA TYR A 271 -16.89 -5.29 -17.67
C TYR A 271 -17.70 -4.91 -16.45
N ILE A 272 -17.93 -3.61 -16.30
CA ILE A 272 -18.79 -3.03 -15.29
C ILE A 272 -20.09 -2.64 -15.97
N TYR A 273 -21.17 -3.33 -15.60
CA TYR A 273 -22.52 -3.01 -16.06
C TYR A 273 -23.16 -2.03 -15.08
N HIS A 274 -23.53 -0.85 -15.58
CA HIS A 274 -24.08 0.21 -14.75
C HIS A 274 -25.24 0.91 -15.44
N GLY A 275 -26.19 1.42 -14.65
CA GLY A 275 -27.35 2.10 -15.22
C GLY A 275 -28.24 1.21 -16.08
N THR A 276 -29.21 1.85 -16.73
CA THR A 276 -29.88 1.21 -17.85
C THR A 276 -28.97 1.35 -19.07
N ASN A 277 -28.45 0.23 -19.57
CA ASN A 277 -27.79 0.15 -20.88
C ASN A 277 -26.42 0.83 -21.00
N SER A 278 -25.73 1.11 -19.90
CA SER A 278 -24.32 1.56 -19.93
C SER A 278 -23.37 0.44 -19.53
N THR A 279 -22.18 0.45 -20.14
CA THR A 279 -21.11 -0.52 -19.84
C THR A 279 -19.77 0.22 -19.87
N THR A 280 -18.94 0.00 -18.85
CA THR A 280 -17.54 0.41 -18.86
C THR A 280 -16.69 -0.85 -18.79
N ALA A 281 -15.85 -1.08 -19.79
CA ALA A 281 -14.85 -2.13 -19.78
C ALA A 281 -13.49 -1.56 -19.35
N ILE A 282 -12.61 -2.42 -18.84
CA ILE A 282 -11.20 -2.12 -18.61
C ILE A 282 -10.40 -2.82 -19.70
N ALA A 283 -9.52 -2.11 -20.41
CA ALA A 283 -8.69 -2.75 -21.44
C ALA A 283 -7.71 -3.76 -20.80
N TYR A 284 -7.29 -4.76 -21.58
CA TYR A 284 -6.25 -5.67 -21.13
C TYR A 284 -4.93 -4.93 -20.90
N GLY A 285 -4.25 -5.26 -19.80
CA GLY A 285 -2.98 -4.63 -19.41
C GLY A 285 -3.13 -3.28 -18.69
N VAL A 286 -4.35 -2.78 -18.49
CA VAL A 286 -4.63 -1.64 -17.61
C VAL A 286 -4.77 -2.14 -16.18
N VAL A 287 -4.16 -1.42 -15.25
CA VAL A 287 -4.33 -1.61 -13.80
C VAL A 287 -5.17 -0.45 -13.28
N ILE A 288 -6.19 -0.75 -12.48
CA ILE A 288 -6.99 0.25 -11.77
C ILE A 288 -6.89 -0.07 -10.29
N GLU A 289 -6.47 0.88 -9.49
CA GLU A 289 -6.15 0.65 -8.08
C GLU A 289 -7.37 0.86 -7.18
N ASN A 290 -8.29 1.76 -7.52
CA ASN A 290 -9.30 2.19 -6.56
C ASN A 290 -10.73 2.05 -7.10
N ALA A 291 -11.67 1.71 -6.21
CA ALA A 291 -13.09 1.66 -6.52
C ALA A 291 -13.90 2.39 -5.45
N ILE A 292 -14.82 3.25 -5.90
CA ILE A 292 -15.81 3.89 -5.05
C ILE A 292 -17.20 3.41 -5.49
N GLY A 293 -17.91 2.74 -4.60
CA GLY A 293 -19.29 2.30 -4.72
C GLY A 293 -20.31 3.44 -4.66
N THR A 294 -21.54 3.08 -4.34
CA THR A 294 -22.73 3.90 -4.49
C THR A 294 -23.25 4.35 -3.12
N ARG A 295 -24.50 4.05 -2.79
CA ARG A 295 -25.08 4.20 -1.45
C ARG A 295 -25.99 3.01 -1.13
N PHE A 296 -25.83 1.96 -1.93
CA PHE A 296 -26.63 0.75 -2.00
C PHE A 296 -25.66 -0.42 -1.92
N ASN A 297 -26.18 -1.61 -1.65
CA ASN A 297 -25.38 -2.81 -1.50
C ASN A 297 -24.63 -3.16 -2.79
N ASP A 298 -23.32 -2.95 -2.78
CA ASP A 298 -22.41 -3.11 -3.90
C ASP A 298 -21.53 -4.35 -3.72
N THR A 299 -20.92 -4.79 -4.82
CA THR A 299 -19.88 -5.82 -4.80
C THR A 299 -18.64 -5.30 -5.50
N LEU A 300 -17.57 -5.08 -4.74
CA LEU A 300 -16.31 -4.55 -5.22
C LEU A 300 -15.26 -5.65 -5.19
N THR A 301 -14.65 -5.94 -6.32
CA THR A 301 -13.53 -6.87 -6.44
C THR A 301 -12.34 -6.14 -7.04
N GLY A 302 -11.22 -6.14 -6.33
CA GLY A 302 -9.97 -5.55 -6.78
C GLY A 302 -9.24 -6.42 -7.81
N ASN A 303 -7.91 -6.40 -7.77
CA ASN A 303 -7.03 -7.12 -8.68
C ASN A 303 -5.73 -7.56 -7.98
N GLY A 304 -4.62 -7.66 -8.71
CA GLY A 304 -3.31 -8.04 -8.16
C GLY A 304 -2.44 -6.86 -7.69
N ALA A 305 -3.00 -5.65 -7.60
CA ALA A 305 -2.34 -4.46 -7.09
C ALA A 305 -3.01 -3.98 -5.81
N ASN A 306 -2.30 -3.22 -4.99
CA ASN A 306 -2.84 -2.63 -3.78
C ASN A 306 -4.05 -1.73 -4.09
N ASN A 307 -5.21 -2.12 -3.59
CA ASN A 307 -6.48 -1.50 -3.88
C ASN A 307 -7.06 -0.69 -2.72
N LEU A 308 -7.73 0.43 -3.03
CA LEU A 308 -8.62 1.10 -2.09
C LEU A 308 -10.06 0.86 -2.51
N LEU A 309 -10.81 0.11 -1.71
CA LEU A 309 -12.21 -0.21 -1.95
C LEU A 309 -13.10 0.51 -0.92
N ASP A 310 -13.95 1.40 -1.41
CA ASP A 310 -14.91 2.15 -0.62
C ASP A 310 -16.33 1.88 -1.15
N GLY A 311 -17.07 0.99 -0.48
CA GLY A 311 -18.48 0.72 -0.79
C GLY A 311 -19.40 1.93 -0.56
N ARG A 312 -18.96 2.84 0.33
CA ARG A 312 -19.75 3.92 0.94
C ARG A 312 -20.89 3.32 1.75
N GLY A 313 -22.02 4.03 1.84
CA GLY A 313 -23.19 3.46 2.50
C GLY A 313 -23.76 2.28 1.71
N GLY A 314 -24.38 1.34 2.37
CA GLY A 314 -24.81 0.09 1.74
C GLY A 314 -24.53 -1.04 2.71
N ALA A 315 -24.83 -2.27 2.34
CA ALA A 315 -24.22 -3.42 2.99
C ALA A 315 -23.43 -4.11 1.89
N ASP A 316 -22.15 -3.76 1.81
CA ASP A 316 -21.32 -4.00 0.64
C ASP A 316 -20.47 -5.25 0.83
N THR A 317 -20.02 -5.86 -0.26
CA THR A 317 -19.04 -6.94 -0.24
C THR A 317 -17.80 -6.49 -0.98
N MET A 318 -16.66 -6.51 -0.30
CA MET A 318 -15.38 -6.03 -0.84
C MET A 318 -14.34 -7.14 -0.75
N ALA A 319 -13.64 -7.41 -1.85
CA ALA A 319 -12.54 -8.36 -1.93
C ALA A 319 -11.41 -7.72 -2.75
N GLY A 320 -10.26 -7.46 -2.17
CA GLY A 320 -9.18 -6.70 -2.79
C GLY A 320 -8.37 -7.56 -3.74
N GLY A 321 -8.10 -8.81 -3.37
CA GLY A 321 -7.36 -9.71 -4.25
C GLY A 321 -5.95 -9.86 -3.73
N VAL A 322 -4.93 -9.78 -4.58
CA VAL A 322 -3.53 -9.86 -4.11
C VAL A 322 -2.98 -8.44 -4.04
N GLY A 323 -2.16 -8.14 -3.04
CA GLY A 323 -1.65 -6.81 -2.77
C GLY A 323 -2.01 -6.38 -1.36
N ASP A 324 -1.41 -5.29 -0.88
CA ASP A 324 -1.77 -4.74 0.42
C ASP A 324 -2.95 -3.78 0.23
N ASP A 325 -4.16 -4.27 0.45
CA ASP A 325 -5.42 -3.61 0.14
C ASP A 325 -5.98 -2.82 1.34
N THR A 326 -6.85 -1.86 1.05
CA THR A 326 -7.54 -1.06 2.06
C THR A 326 -9.04 -1.05 1.82
N TYR A 327 -9.79 -1.45 2.84
CA TYR A 327 -11.25 -1.48 2.86
C TYR A 327 -11.80 -0.33 3.69
N VAL A 328 -12.73 0.44 3.15
CA VAL A 328 -13.51 1.42 3.94
C VAL A 328 -14.81 0.77 4.39
N VAL A 329 -14.97 0.59 5.70
CA VAL A 329 -16.18 0.02 6.30
C VAL A 329 -16.93 1.13 7.04
N ASP A 330 -18.08 1.52 6.51
CA ASP A 330 -18.93 2.56 7.11
C ASP A 330 -20.32 2.05 7.51
N ASN A 331 -20.62 0.80 7.16
CA ASN A 331 -21.84 0.11 7.53
C ASN A 331 -21.56 -1.22 8.23
N VAL A 332 -22.34 -1.54 9.25
CA VAL A 332 -22.24 -2.81 9.98
C VAL A 332 -22.61 -4.03 9.13
N GLY A 333 -23.23 -3.81 7.96
CA GLY A 333 -23.53 -4.85 6.97
C GLY A 333 -22.43 -5.08 5.94
N ASP A 334 -21.35 -4.29 5.95
CA ASP A 334 -20.23 -4.48 5.05
C ASP A 334 -19.47 -5.76 5.38
N VAL A 335 -19.00 -6.44 4.33
CA VAL A 335 -18.25 -7.68 4.42
C VAL A 335 -16.95 -7.53 3.64
N VAL A 336 -15.84 -7.68 4.34
CA VAL A 336 -14.49 -7.83 3.75
C VAL A 336 -14.22 -9.32 3.56
N VAL A 337 -13.79 -9.69 2.36
CA VAL A 337 -13.46 -11.07 1.98
C VAL A 337 -12.00 -11.13 1.57
N GLU A 338 -11.19 -11.77 2.41
CA GLU A 338 -9.79 -12.07 2.15
C GLU A 338 -9.52 -13.57 2.10
N ASN A 339 -8.41 -13.95 1.47
CA ASN A 339 -7.87 -15.30 1.56
C ASN A 339 -6.40 -15.28 1.98
N SER A 340 -5.97 -16.37 2.59
CA SER A 340 -4.58 -16.55 3.04
C SER A 340 -3.53 -16.26 1.96
N GLY A 341 -2.54 -15.43 2.33
CA GLY A 341 -1.36 -15.14 1.53
C GLY A 341 -1.59 -14.11 0.42
N GLN A 342 -2.61 -13.28 0.57
CA GLN A 342 -2.99 -12.26 -0.41
C GLN A 342 -2.33 -10.90 -0.19
N GLY A 343 -1.90 -10.56 1.02
CA GLY A 343 -1.22 -9.30 1.29
C GLY A 343 -1.14 -9.02 2.78
N VAL A 344 -0.88 -7.76 3.13
CA VAL A 344 -1.11 -7.21 4.46
C VAL A 344 -2.19 -6.14 4.36
N ASP A 345 -3.40 -6.49 4.76
CA ASP A 345 -4.60 -5.74 4.45
C ASP A 345 -5.07 -4.86 5.60
N THR A 346 -5.74 -3.76 5.27
CA THR A 346 -6.22 -2.77 6.25
C THR A 346 -7.71 -2.51 6.14
N VAL A 347 -8.43 -2.68 7.24
CA VAL A 347 -9.80 -2.16 7.37
C VAL A 347 -9.78 -0.79 8.04
N ARG A 348 -10.38 0.21 7.39
CA ARG A 348 -10.67 1.53 7.95
C ARG A 348 -12.15 1.60 8.30
N ALA A 349 -12.48 1.47 9.59
CA ALA A 349 -13.87 1.36 10.03
C ALA A 349 -14.36 2.66 10.70
N SER A 350 -15.55 3.15 10.33
CA SER A 350 -16.23 4.24 11.07
C SER A 350 -17.38 3.73 11.96
N VAL A 351 -17.55 2.40 12.00
CA VAL A 351 -18.45 1.64 12.86
C VAL A 351 -17.64 0.64 13.68
N GLY A 352 -18.23 0.05 14.72
CA GLY A 352 -17.57 -1.07 15.42
C GLY A 352 -17.39 -2.26 14.47
N TYR A 353 -16.22 -2.89 14.52
CA TYR A 353 -15.83 -3.90 13.53
C TYR A 353 -15.03 -5.04 14.14
N VAL A 354 -15.21 -6.24 13.57
CA VAL A 354 -14.45 -7.45 13.89
C VAL A 354 -13.77 -7.88 12.61
N LEU A 355 -12.45 -8.02 12.62
CA LEU A 355 -11.71 -8.47 11.44
C LEU A 355 -12.17 -9.87 11.04
N GLY A 356 -12.35 -10.06 9.73
CA GLY A 356 -12.49 -11.40 9.15
C GLY A 356 -11.17 -12.14 9.22
N ALA A 357 -11.16 -13.44 8.91
CA ALA A 357 -9.91 -14.18 8.75
C ALA A 357 -9.04 -13.56 7.65
N ASP A 358 -7.73 -13.79 7.73
CA ASP A 358 -6.75 -13.35 6.73
C ASP A 358 -6.64 -11.81 6.55
N VAL A 359 -7.11 -11.01 7.53
CA VAL A 359 -6.94 -9.54 7.53
C VAL A 359 -6.09 -9.13 8.74
N GLU A 360 -5.05 -8.34 8.52
CA GLU A 360 -4.04 -8.06 9.54
C GLU A 360 -4.31 -6.77 10.33
N ASN A 361 -4.85 -5.73 9.70
CA ASN A 361 -4.90 -4.40 10.31
C ASN A 361 -6.31 -3.83 10.43
N LEU A 362 -6.61 -3.23 11.58
CA LEU A 362 -7.83 -2.45 11.82
C LEU A 362 -7.47 -1.03 12.27
N MET A 363 -8.00 -0.03 11.58
CA MET A 363 -7.98 1.36 12.01
C MET A 363 -9.40 1.89 12.18
N LEU A 364 -9.77 2.18 13.43
CA LEU A 364 -11.02 2.87 13.73
C LEU A 364 -10.87 4.35 13.35
N THR A 365 -11.91 4.92 12.74
CA THR A 365 -11.93 6.29 12.24
C THR A 365 -13.03 7.10 12.91
N GLY A 366 -12.96 8.43 12.77
CA GLY A 366 -13.90 9.34 13.42
C GLY A 366 -13.60 9.54 14.91
N SER A 367 -14.63 9.81 15.70
CA SER A 367 -14.49 10.11 17.15
C SER A 367 -15.59 9.47 18.00
N ALA A 368 -16.34 8.53 17.42
CA ALA A 368 -17.37 7.80 18.14
C ALA A 368 -16.72 6.74 19.04
N ALA A 369 -17.34 6.44 20.18
CA ALA A 369 -16.96 5.31 21.03
C ALA A 369 -17.40 4.00 20.37
N ILE A 370 -16.58 3.51 19.45
CA ILE A 370 -16.74 2.26 18.72
C ILE A 370 -15.64 1.28 19.13
N ASN A 371 -15.82 -0.01 18.86
CA ASN A 371 -14.89 -1.04 19.31
C ASN A 371 -14.29 -1.77 18.11
N GLY A 372 -13.10 -2.33 18.31
CA GLY A 372 -12.38 -3.14 17.34
C GLY A 372 -12.08 -4.51 17.91
N THR A 373 -12.11 -5.53 17.06
CA THR A 373 -11.65 -6.87 17.42
C THR A 373 -10.86 -7.45 16.27
N GLY A 374 -9.69 -8.03 16.56
CA GLY A 374 -8.86 -8.76 15.61
C GLY A 374 -9.36 -10.18 15.37
N ASN A 375 -8.46 -11.07 14.98
CA ASN A 375 -8.69 -12.45 14.59
C ASN A 375 -7.62 -13.40 15.20
N GLU A 376 -7.18 -14.43 14.46
CA GLU A 376 -6.19 -15.41 14.92
C GLU A 376 -4.75 -15.09 14.45
N LEU A 377 -4.55 -13.96 13.78
CA LEU A 377 -3.27 -13.50 13.25
C LEU A 377 -2.64 -12.47 14.20
N ASP A 378 -1.36 -12.19 13.98
CA ASP A 378 -0.67 -11.04 14.58
C ASP A 378 -1.27 -9.72 14.01
N ASN A 379 -2.24 -9.13 14.70
CA ASN A 379 -2.98 -7.96 14.24
C ASN A 379 -2.39 -6.63 14.71
N GLN A 380 -2.54 -5.60 13.89
CA GLN A 380 -2.35 -4.20 14.30
C GLN A 380 -3.70 -3.51 14.44
N LEU A 381 -4.07 -3.18 15.68
CA LEU A 381 -5.34 -2.51 16.00
C LEU A 381 -5.07 -1.08 16.47
N THR A 382 -5.64 -0.10 15.75
CA THR A 382 -5.58 1.31 16.11
C THR A 382 -6.99 1.87 16.33
N GLY A 383 -7.22 2.42 17.52
CA GLY A 383 -8.44 3.11 17.90
C GLY A 383 -8.56 4.50 17.30
N ASN A 384 -9.63 5.21 17.68
CA ASN A 384 -9.91 6.57 17.22
C ASN A 384 -9.85 7.54 18.41
N ALA A 385 -10.45 8.73 18.29
CA ALA A 385 -10.44 9.72 19.38
C ALA A 385 -11.52 9.48 20.47
N GLY A 386 -12.33 8.44 20.31
CA GLY A 386 -13.39 8.05 21.23
C GLY A 386 -12.87 7.07 22.28
N ARG A 387 -13.73 6.70 23.24
CA ARG A 387 -13.42 5.58 24.13
C ARG A 387 -13.67 4.25 23.42
N ASN A 388 -12.62 3.54 23.07
CA ASN A 388 -12.64 2.27 22.37
C ASN A 388 -12.36 1.10 23.33
N MET A 389 -12.91 -0.06 22.97
CA MET A 389 -12.42 -1.36 23.43
C MET A 389 -11.79 -2.05 22.23
N LEU A 390 -10.50 -2.38 22.34
CA LEU A 390 -9.74 -3.13 21.35
C LEU A 390 -9.45 -4.51 21.93
N ALA A 391 -9.79 -5.56 21.17
CA ALA A 391 -9.48 -6.95 21.52
C ALA A 391 -8.64 -7.57 20.40
N GLY A 392 -7.40 -7.99 20.68
CA GLY A 392 -6.47 -8.58 19.71
C GLY A 392 -6.97 -9.92 19.20
N GLY A 393 -7.07 -10.90 20.11
CA GLY A 393 -7.57 -12.23 19.81
C GLY A 393 -6.51 -13.27 20.13
N ALA A 394 -6.04 -13.98 19.12
CA ALA A 394 -4.85 -14.82 19.25
C ALA A 394 -3.81 -14.34 18.24
N GLY A 395 -2.53 -14.62 18.50
CA GLY A 395 -1.43 -14.02 17.74
C GLY A 395 -0.74 -12.95 18.58
N ASN A 396 0.39 -12.45 18.08
CA ASN A 396 1.15 -11.41 18.76
C ASN A 396 0.66 -10.04 18.26
N ASP A 397 -0.30 -9.46 18.95
CA ASP A 397 -1.03 -8.27 18.55
C ASP A 397 -0.34 -6.98 19.00
N THR A 398 -0.58 -5.89 18.27
CA THR A 398 -0.24 -4.53 18.70
C THR A 398 -1.50 -3.69 18.79
N LEU A 399 -1.82 -3.23 20.00
CA LEU A 399 -3.03 -2.47 20.32
C LEU A 399 -2.66 -1.03 20.70
N ASP A 400 -3.11 -0.07 19.90
CA ASP A 400 -3.04 1.36 20.18
C ASP A 400 -4.46 1.92 20.28
N GLY A 401 -4.90 2.27 21.49
CA GLY A 401 -6.23 2.83 21.73
C GLY A 401 -6.47 4.17 21.01
N GLY A 402 -5.41 4.84 20.57
CA GLY A 402 -5.46 6.22 20.13
C GLY A 402 -5.77 7.16 21.30
N ALA A 403 -6.43 8.28 21.01
CA ALA A 403 -6.81 9.19 22.06
C ALA A 403 -8.12 8.73 22.69
N GLY A 404 -8.16 8.50 23.99
CA GLY A 404 -9.41 8.06 24.59
C GLY A 404 -9.24 7.78 26.06
N ALA A 405 -9.97 6.83 26.58
CA ALA A 405 -9.72 6.26 27.89
C ALA A 405 -10.10 4.79 27.74
N ASP A 406 -9.20 4.08 27.08
CA ASP A 406 -9.52 2.91 26.29
C ASP A 406 -9.38 1.62 27.09
N THR A 407 -9.89 0.52 26.55
CA THR A 407 -9.68 -0.81 27.12
C THR A 407 -8.98 -1.66 26.08
N LEU A 408 -7.78 -2.11 26.38
CA LEU A 408 -6.94 -2.92 25.51
C LEU A 408 -6.87 -4.33 26.09
N VAL A 409 -7.28 -5.31 25.29
CA VAL A 409 -7.31 -6.74 25.62
C VAL A 409 -6.50 -7.44 24.52
N GLY A 410 -5.30 -7.92 24.81
CA GLY A 410 -4.43 -8.56 23.82
C GLY A 410 -4.97 -9.94 23.46
N GLY A 411 -5.01 -10.83 24.46
CA GLY A 411 -5.50 -12.19 24.28
C GLY A 411 -4.31 -13.15 24.20
N ALA A 412 -4.40 -14.22 23.42
CA ALA A 412 -3.37 -15.24 23.44
C ALA A 412 -2.21 -14.91 22.48
N GLY A 413 -1.00 -14.73 22.99
CA GLY A 413 0.20 -14.37 22.24
C GLY A 413 1.02 -13.36 23.04
N ASP A 414 2.21 -13.03 22.55
CA ASP A 414 3.04 -11.99 23.18
C ASP A 414 2.65 -10.62 22.60
N ASP A 415 1.80 -9.89 23.31
CA ASP A 415 1.14 -8.68 22.84
C ASP A 415 1.85 -7.38 23.24
N ILE A 416 1.59 -6.31 22.48
CA ILE A 416 2.04 -4.96 22.76
C ILE A 416 0.86 -4.01 22.96
N TYR A 417 0.80 -3.39 24.12
CA TYR A 417 -0.17 -2.37 24.49
C TYR A 417 0.46 -0.98 24.45
N VAL A 418 -0.07 -0.08 23.61
CA VAL A 418 0.33 1.33 23.60
C VAL A 418 -0.60 2.12 24.51
N VAL A 419 -0.04 2.66 25.60
CA VAL A 419 -0.77 3.44 26.60
C VAL A 419 -0.33 4.90 26.51
N ASP A 420 -1.20 5.76 25.99
CA ASP A 420 -0.92 7.19 25.84
C ASP A 420 -1.81 8.07 26.72
N ASN A 421 -2.84 7.47 27.33
CA ASN A 421 -3.78 8.15 28.19
C ASN A 421 -3.81 7.50 29.59
N PRO A 422 -3.80 8.29 30.67
CA PRO A 422 -3.89 7.74 32.03
C PRO A 422 -5.25 7.06 32.32
N GLY A 423 -6.24 7.24 31.45
CA GLY A 423 -7.53 6.55 31.51
C GLY A 423 -7.55 5.18 30.83
N ASP A 424 -6.48 4.79 30.13
CA ASP A 424 -6.41 3.49 29.46
C ASP A 424 -6.30 2.36 30.47
N THR A 425 -6.92 1.23 30.15
CA THR A 425 -6.92 0.02 30.96
C THR A 425 -6.44 -1.16 30.11
N VAL A 426 -5.39 -1.83 30.57
CA VAL A 426 -4.90 -3.08 30.00
C VAL A 426 -5.54 -4.25 30.76
N VAL A 427 -5.99 -5.27 30.02
CA VAL A 427 -6.65 -6.45 30.57
C VAL A 427 -5.98 -7.69 29.99
N GLU A 428 -5.41 -8.51 30.86
CA GLU A 428 -4.62 -9.69 30.51
C GLU A 428 -5.05 -10.89 31.36
N ALA A 429 -5.26 -12.06 30.76
CA ALA A 429 -5.61 -13.26 31.50
C ALA A 429 -4.36 -14.10 31.85
N VAL A 430 -4.57 -15.16 32.64
CA VAL A 430 -3.46 -16.00 33.09
C VAL A 430 -3.02 -16.93 31.95
N GLY A 431 -1.74 -16.85 31.57
CA GLY A 431 -1.12 -17.79 30.63
C GLY A 431 -1.45 -17.50 29.17
N GLU A 432 -1.71 -16.23 28.86
CA GLU A 432 -2.04 -15.74 27.53
C GLU A 432 -0.78 -15.30 26.75
N GLY A 433 0.30 -14.87 27.42
CA GLY A 433 1.60 -14.66 26.77
C GLY A 433 2.65 -14.05 27.67
N VAL A 434 3.65 -13.40 27.07
CA VAL A 434 4.58 -12.47 27.72
C VAL A 434 4.41 -11.09 27.09
N ASP A 435 3.74 -10.19 27.79
CA ASP A 435 3.21 -8.98 27.18
C ASP A 435 4.01 -7.72 27.53
N GLU A 436 3.95 -6.71 26.67
CA GLU A 436 4.62 -5.41 26.84
C GLU A 436 3.64 -4.24 26.83
N VAL A 437 3.65 -3.44 27.89
CA VAL A 437 3.08 -2.09 27.86
C VAL A 437 4.14 -1.08 27.45
N ARG A 438 3.88 -0.34 26.37
CA ARG A 438 4.64 0.85 25.97
C ARG A 438 3.86 2.09 26.35
N SER A 439 4.32 2.79 27.39
CA SER A 439 3.57 3.90 27.96
C SER A 439 4.24 5.26 27.72
N SER A 440 3.48 6.26 27.26
CA SER A 440 3.94 7.66 27.22
C SER A 440 3.45 8.49 28.42
N VAL A 441 2.72 7.84 29.34
CA VAL A 441 2.25 8.37 30.62
C VAL A 441 2.76 7.52 31.79
N SER A 442 2.58 8.00 33.03
CA SER A 442 2.88 7.15 34.18
C SER A 442 1.93 5.96 34.23
N HIS A 443 2.46 4.75 34.40
CA HIS A 443 1.69 3.52 34.33
C HIS A 443 2.14 2.47 35.36
N VAL A 444 1.22 1.64 35.82
CA VAL A 444 1.48 0.47 36.67
C VAL A 444 0.84 -0.72 35.97
N LEU A 445 1.62 -1.78 35.76
CA LEU A 445 1.18 -2.97 35.04
C LEU A 445 -0.06 -3.59 35.69
N ALA A 446 -1.03 -3.95 34.85
CA ALA A 446 -2.15 -4.78 35.24
C ALA A 446 -1.65 -6.18 35.67
N ALA A 447 -2.49 -6.97 36.33
CA ALA A 447 -2.15 -8.36 36.63
C ALA A 447 -1.87 -9.12 35.33
N ASN A 448 -0.94 -10.09 35.40
CA ASN A 448 -0.56 -10.97 34.29
C ASN A 448 0.25 -10.33 33.16
N VAL A 449 0.64 -9.05 33.25
CA VAL A 449 1.53 -8.41 32.27
C VAL A 449 2.96 -8.39 32.80
N GLU A 450 3.93 -8.76 31.98
CA GLU A 450 5.33 -8.95 32.40
C GLU A 450 6.20 -7.70 32.18
N ASN A 451 6.01 -6.96 31.09
CA ASN A 451 6.96 -5.93 30.67
C ASN A 451 6.34 -4.53 30.59
N LEU A 452 7.08 -3.53 31.06
CA LEU A 452 6.75 -2.11 30.93
C LEU A 452 7.94 -1.35 30.34
N THR A 453 7.71 -0.63 29.25
CA THR A 453 8.66 0.33 28.67
C THR A 453 8.04 1.74 28.69
N LEU A 454 8.67 2.66 29.43
CA LEU A 454 8.32 4.07 29.38
C LEU A 454 8.93 4.72 28.13
N THR A 455 8.14 5.49 27.40
CA THR A 455 8.52 6.15 26.16
C THR A 455 8.58 7.67 26.33
N GLY A 456 9.10 8.37 25.32
CA GLY A 456 9.27 9.83 25.36
C GLY A 456 10.39 10.29 26.30
N ALA A 457 10.34 11.55 26.73
CA ALA A 457 11.37 12.18 27.58
C ALA A 457 10.79 12.90 28.81
N ALA A 458 9.49 12.77 29.04
CA ALA A 458 8.86 13.34 30.22
C ALA A 458 9.24 12.53 31.46
N SER A 459 9.32 13.19 32.62
CA SER A 459 9.41 12.51 33.91
C SER A 459 8.08 11.84 34.26
N ILE A 460 7.95 10.59 33.82
CA ILE A 460 6.84 9.68 34.10
C ILE A 460 7.32 8.51 34.95
N ASN A 461 6.40 7.76 35.55
CA ASN A 461 6.73 6.71 36.50
C ASN A 461 6.22 5.35 36.02
N GLY A 462 6.89 4.29 36.44
CA GLY A 462 6.58 2.91 36.10
C GLY A 462 6.38 2.04 37.34
N GLY A 463 5.46 1.10 37.27
CA GLY A 463 5.29 0.08 38.30
C GLY A 463 5.03 -1.29 37.68
N GLY A 464 5.65 -2.34 38.21
CA GLY A 464 5.29 -3.72 37.95
C GLY A 464 4.10 -4.18 38.80
N ASN A 465 3.95 -5.49 38.92
CA ASN A 465 2.88 -6.18 39.62
C ASN A 465 3.44 -7.26 40.57
N GLY A 466 2.85 -8.46 40.62
CA GLY A 466 3.30 -9.55 41.49
C GLY A 466 4.06 -10.67 40.75
N LEU A 467 4.44 -10.42 39.49
CA LEU A 467 5.22 -11.31 38.63
C LEU A 467 6.68 -10.84 38.56
N ASN A 468 7.52 -11.63 37.90
CA ASN A 468 8.86 -11.20 37.55
C ASN A 468 8.80 -10.21 36.37
N ASN A 469 8.87 -8.91 36.65
CA ASN A 469 8.68 -7.87 35.67
C ASN A 469 9.99 -7.33 35.08
N LEU A 470 9.93 -6.90 33.82
CA LEU A 470 10.93 -6.01 33.22
C LEU A 470 10.35 -4.60 33.12
N VAL A 471 10.91 -3.66 33.88
CA VAL A 471 10.48 -2.26 33.89
C VAL A 471 11.62 -1.36 33.42
N ILE A 472 11.42 -0.73 32.26
CA ILE A 472 12.38 0.14 31.60
C ILE A 472 11.85 1.58 31.63
N GLY A 473 12.63 2.48 32.23
CA GLY A 473 12.42 3.92 32.24
C GLY A 473 12.81 4.60 30.92
N ASN A 474 12.65 5.92 30.88
CA ASN A 474 12.95 6.74 29.72
C ASN A 474 14.13 7.69 30.01
N ALA A 475 14.23 8.82 29.29
CA ALA A 475 15.30 9.80 29.50
C ALA A 475 14.96 10.87 30.57
N GLY A 476 13.77 10.82 31.14
CA GLY A 476 13.34 11.69 32.23
C GLY A 476 13.66 11.08 33.59
N SER A 477 13.62 11.88 34.65
CA SER A 477 13.73 11.34 36.01
C SER A 477 12.49 10.52 36.36
N ASN A 478 12.64 9.20 36.48
CA ASN A 478 11.56 8.24 36.71
C ASN A 478 11.53 7.73 38.15
N VAL A 479 10.33 7.40 38.65
CA VAL A 479 10.16 6.51 39.80
C VAL A 479 9.71 5.16 39.27
N LEU A 480 10.52 4.11 39.50
CA LEU A 480 10.25 2.74 39.07
C LEU A 480 10.09 1.83 40.30
N ASN A 481 9.06 1.00 40.30
CA ASN A 481 8.81 0.00 41.35
C ASN A 481 8.59 -1.37 40.71
N GLY A 482 9.39 -2.39 41.06
CA GLY A 482 9.23 -3.75 40.56
C GLY A 482 7.96 -4.39 41.13
N GLY A 483 7.83 -4.40 42.45
CA GLY A 483 6.65 -4.91 43.14
C GLY A 483 6.99 -6.16 43.92
N ALA A 484 6.42 -7.30 43.54
CA ALA A 484 6.83 -8.59 44.06
C ALA A 484 7.20 -9.50 42.89
N GLY A 485 8.18 -10.39 43.08
CA GLY A 485 8.76 -11.17 41.98
C GLY A 485 10.25 -10.88 41.87
N ASP A 486 10.97 -11.66 41.06
CA ASP A 486 12.37 -11.36 40.76
C ASP A 486 12.41 -10.38 39.56
N ASP A 487 12.53 -9.08 39.83
CA ASP A 487 12.34 -8.01 38.85
C ASP A 487 13.64 -7.51 38.19
N ILE A 488 13.52 -6.93 36.99
CA ILE A 488 14.57 -6.18 36.31
C ILE A 488 14.11 -4.74 36.11
N LEU A 489 14.81 -3.81 36.77
CA LEU A 489 14.53 -2.37 36.70
C LEU A 489 15.68 -1.65 35.99
N LYS A 490 15.37 -0.85 34.97
CA LYS A 490 16.34 -0.02 34.25
C LYS A 490 15.88 1.42 34.21
N GLY A 491 16.53 2.33 34.96
CA GLY A 491 16.17 3.74 35.05
C GLY A 491 16.33 4.48 33.73
N GLY A 492 17.48 4.27 33.06
CA GLY A 492 17.77 4.89 31.77
C GLY A 492 18.65 6.11 31.96
N ALA A 493 18.16 7.29 31.59
CA ALA A 493 18.86 8.54 31.87
C ALA A 493 17.96 9.43 32.72
N GLY A 494 18.55 10.20 33.64
CA GLY A 494 17.76 11.00 34.57
C GLY A 494 18.29 10.82 35.99
N ALA A 495 17.67 11.45 36.97
CA ALA A 495 17.94 11.11 38.36
C ALA A 495 16.79 10.21 38.83
N ASP A 496 16.97 8.91 38.72
CA ASP A 496 15.90 7.93 38.86
C ASP A 496 15.80 7.40 40.29
N ALA A 497 14.61 6.94 40.66
CA ALA A 497 14.36 6.25 41.92
C ALA A 497 13.80 4.87 41.63
N LEU A 498 14.60 3.82 41.84
CA LEU A 498 14.25 2.43 41.62
C LEU A 498 14.03 1.72 42.96
N SER A 499 12.93 0.98 43.05
CA SER A 499 12.61 0.07 44.16
C SER A 499 12.35 -1.32 43.60
N GLY A 500 13.12 -2.33 43.99
CA GLY A 500 12.90 -3.73 43.62
C GLY A 500 11.60 -4.25 44.23
N GLY A 501 11.60 -4.41 45.55
CA GLY A 501 10.41 -4.81 46.29
C GLY A 501 10.62 -6.16 46.98
N ASP A 502 9.68 -7.10 46.84
CA ASP A 502 9.85 -8.46 47.35
C ASP A 502 10.41 -9.36 46.25
N GLY A 503 11.53 -10.06 46.45
CA GLY A 503 12.14 -10.94 45.45
C GLY A 503 13.62 -10.64 45.26
N ASN A 504 14.27 -11.31 44.31
CA ASN A 504 15.68 -11.09 44.00
C ASN A 504 15.81 -10.20 42.78
N ASP A 505 15.95 -8.90 43.01
CA ASP A 505 15.80 -7.90 41.96
C ASP A 505 17.14 -7.50 41.34
N GLN A 506 17.13 -6.99 40.11
CA GLN A 506 18.29 -6.37 39.48
C GLN A 506 17.98 -4.94 39.05
N LEU A 507 18.74 -3.99 39.60
CA LEU A 507 18.50 -2.55 39.45
C LEU A 507 19.67 -1.88 38.72
N TRP A 508 19.41 -1.38 37.50
CA TRP A 508 20.30 -0.48 36.78
C TRP A 508 19.77 0.95 36.88
N GLY A 509 20.47 1.82 37.61
CA GLY A 509 20.15 3.26 37.60
C GLY A 509 20.35 3.87 36.21
N GLY A 510 21.53 3.60 35.62
CA GLY A 510 21.89 4.09 34.30
C GLY A 510 22.70 5.38 34.39
N GLN A 511 22.30 6.40 33.63
CA GLN A 511 22.94 7.72 33.63
C GLN A 511 22.24 8.68 34.58
N GLY A 512 23.01 9.31 35.45
CA GLY A 512 22.54 10.33 36.38
C GLY A 512 22.71 9.87 37.82
N ARG A 513 22.12 10.61 38.77
CA ARG A 513 22.30 10.32 40.20
C ARG A 513 21.09 9.59 40.72
N ASP A 514 21.19 8.28 40.77
CA ASP A 514 20.03 7.44 41.01
C ASP A 514 19.90 7.08 42.49
N THR A 515 18.70 6.69 42.89
CA THR A 515 18.39 6.12 44.20
C THR A 515 17.86 4.72 44.00
N LEU A 516 18.60 3.72 44.49
CA LEU A 516 18.33 2.31 44.33
C LEU A 516 17.98 1.70 45.69
N THR A 517 16.83 1.04 45.77
CA THR A 517 16.34 0.33 46.95
C THR A 517 16.04 -1.10 46.51
N GLY A 518 16.76 -2.09 47.05
CA GLY A 518 16.59 -3.49 46.66
C GLY A 518 15.28 -4.04 47.21
N GLY A 519 15.06 -3.89 48.52
CA GLY A 519 13.91 -4.41 49.23
C GLY A 519 14.24 -5.72 49.95
N ALA A 520 13.38 -6.72 49.78
CA ALA A 520 13.46 -7.99 50.47
C ALA A 520 13.85 -9.12 49.51
N GLY A 521 15.06 -9.64 49.65
CA GLY A 521 15.54 -10.78 48.89
C GLY A 521 17.03 -10.61 48.65
N ALA A 522 17.59 -11.27 47.64
CA ALA A 522 18.99 -11.14 47.28
C ALA A 522 19.15 -10.27 46.03
N ASP A 523 19.41 -8.99 46.25
CA ASP A 523 19.30 -7.98 45.19
C ASP A 523 20.64 -7.68 44.51
N GLY A 524 20.59 -7.38 43.23
CA GLY A 524 21.70 -6.94 42.39
C GLY A 524 21.62 -5.45 42.09
N PHE A 525 22.54 -4.66 42.66
CA PHE A 525 22.72 -3.26 42.30
C PHE A 525 23.73 -3.18 41.15
N CYS A 526 23.25 -2.90 39.94
CA CYS A 526 24.00 -3.05 38.71
C CYS A 526 24.58 -1.72 38.20
N PHE A 527 25.88 -1.72 37.89
CA PHE A 527 26.63 -0.56 37.42
C PHE A 527 27.32 -0.89 36.09
N ASP A 528 26.79 -0.34 35.01
CA ASP A 528 27.25 -0.58 33.63
C ASP A 528 27.80 0.68 32.92
N SER A 529 27.74 1.83 33.57
CA SER A 529 28.25 3.10 33.07
C SER A 529 29.63 3.42 33.66
N THR A 530 30.44 4.21 32.93
CA THR A 530 31.76 4.60 33.42
C THR A 530 31.61 5.44 34.70
N PRO A 531 32.27 5.05 35.82
CA PRO A 531 32.18 5.78 37.08
C PRO A 531 32.41 7.29 36.93
N ASN A 532 31.52 8.10 37.53
CA ASN A 532 31.63 9.55 37.52
C ASN A 532 31.03 10.17 38.79
N SER A 533 31.88 10.68 39.69
CA SER A 533 31.44 11.20 40.99
C SER A 533 30.61 12.51 40.92
N LEU A 534 30.62 13.21 39.79
CA LEU A 534 29.85 14.44 39.61
C LEU A 534 28.45 14.15 39.09
N PHE A 535 28.31 13.22 38.15
CA PHE A 535 27.07 13.00 37.42
C PHE A 535 26.43 11.64 37.64
N ASN A 536 27.19 10.62 38.07
CA ASN A 536 26.76 9.22 38.22
C ASN A 536 27.15 8.63 39.58
N LEU A 537 26.85 9.38 40.65
CA LEU A 537 27.03 8.89 42.02
C LEU A 537 25.69 8.43 42.56
N ASP A 538 25.48 7.12 42.56
CA ASP A 538 24.20 6.53 42.91
C ASP A 538 24.09 6.26 44.41
N ARG A 539 22.86 6.21 44.90
CA ARG A 539 22.54 6.00 46.31
C ARG A 539 21.86 4.66 46.48
N VAL A 540 22.51 3.75 47.19
CA VAL A 540 21.90 2.49 47.61
C VAL A 540 21.33 2.67 49.02
N THR A 541 20.05 2.42 49.23
CA THR A 541 19.35 2.83 50.46
C THR A 541 19.31 1.75 51.55
N ASP A 542 19.36 0.48 51.18
CA ASP A 542 19.03 -0.65 52.07
C ASP A 542 19.93 -1.89 51.98
N PHE A 543 21.04 -1.82 51.23
CA PHE A 543 22.00 -2.93 51.04
C PHE A 543 22.24 -3.82 52.29
N VAL A 544 21.97 -5.12 52.13
CA VAL A 544 22.16 -6.17 53.12
C VAL A 544 23.36 -7.04 52.74
N ALA A 545 24.46 -6.89 53.50
CA ALA A 545 25.67 -7.67 53.25
C ALA A 545 25.44 -9.19 53.32
N SER A 546 26.18 -9.93 52.48
CA SER A 546 26.09 -11.38 52.26
C SER A 546 24.78 -11.88 51.66
N ILE A 547 23.82 -11.00 51.38
CA ILE A 547 22.57 -11.30 50.69
C ILE A 547 22.59 -10.59 49.34
N ASP A 548 22.72 -9.26 49.36
CA ASP A 548 22.77 -8.43 48.16
C ASP A 548 24.15 -8.41 47.53
N ARG A 549 24.21 -7.95 46.27
CA ARG A 549 25.46 -7.80 45.52
C ARG A 549 25.52 -6.49 44.76
N PHE A 550 26.71 -5.92 44.74
CA PHE A 550 27.10 -4.94 43.74
C PHE A 550 27.54 -5.68 42.46
N MET A 551 26.81 -5.48 41.38
CA MET A 551 27.12 -6.05 40.06
C MET A 551 27.83 -5.02 39.21
N LEU A 552 29.10 -5.27 38.86
CA LEU A 552 29.95 -4.32 38.15
C LEU A 552 30.25 -4.81 36.74
N ASP A 553 29.93 -4.02 35.72
CA ASP A 553 30.26 -4.35 34.34
C ASP A 553 31.77 -4.19 34.08
N ARG A 554 32.37 -5.18 33.42
CA ARG A 554 33.81 -5.19 33.14
C ARG A 554 34.24 -4.04 32.22
N ASN A 555 33.42 -3.61 31.27
CA ASN A 555 33.78 -2.53 30.35
C ASN A 555 33.79 -1.17 31.08
N ALA A 556 32.83 -0.95 31.97
CA ALA A 556 32.81 0.22 32.86
C ALA A 556 33.96 0.20 33.88
N PHE A 557 34.23 -0.97 34.48
CA PHE A 557 35.25 -1.20 35.50
C PHE A 557 36.44 -1.98 34.93
N TRP A 558 37.04 -1.46 33.86
CA TRP A 558 38.03 -2.11 32.98
C TRP A 558 39.26 -2.73 33.64
N ALA A 559 39.63 -2.33 34.85
CA ALA A 559 40.75 -2.90 35.59
C ALA A 559 40.39 -4.16 36.39
N LEU A 560 39.11 -4.57 36.39
CA LEU A 560 38.61 -5.78 37.04
C LEU A 560 38.55 -6.97 36.08
N SER A 561 38.57 -8.17 36.66
CA SER A 561 38.39 -9.43 35.93
C SER A 561 37.00 -10.00 36.21
N VAL A 562 36.37 -10.58 35.17
CA VAL A 562 35.04 -11.21 35.27
C VAL A 562 35.06 -12.34 36.29
N GLY A 563 33.98 -12.44 37.07
CA GLY A 563 33.83 -13.39 38.17
C GLY A 563 33.68 -12.67 39.52
N PRO A 564 33.75 -13.41 40.63
CA PRO A 564 33.79 -12.81 41.96
C PRO A 564 34.98 -11.85 42.11
N LEU A 565 34.82 -10.78 42.88
CA LEU A 565 35.93 -9.87 43.17
C LEU A 565 37.03 -10.61 43.97
N ASP A 566 38.30 -10.47 43.54
CA ASP A 566 39.43 -11.00 44.32
C ASP A 566 39.48 -10.30 45.70
N THR A 567 39.63 -11.08 46.77
CA THR A 567 39.86 -10.57 48.13
C THR A 567 40.97 -9.52 48.21
N GLY A 568 42.05 -9.66 47.43
CA GLY A 568 43.15 -8.70 47.36
C GLY A 568 42.82 -7.43 46.57
N ALA A 569 41.70 -7.41 45.84
CA ALA A 569 41.20 -6.28 45.06
C ALA A 569 40.23 -5.37 45.84
N PHE A 570 39.86 -5.74 47.08
CA PHE A 570 38.93 -4.99 47.91
C PHE A 570 39.63 -4.35 49.13
N ALA A 571 39.19 -3.14 49.51
CA ALA A 571 39.62 -2.43 50.71
C ALA A 571 38.43 -1.84 51.45
N ALA A 572 38.36 -1.96 52.77
CA ALA A 572 37.36 -1.29 53.59
C ALA A 572 37.99 -0.69 54.86
N GLY A 573 37.53 0.50 55.26
CA GLY A 573 38.07 1.18 56.43
C GLY A 573 37.42 2.54 56.72
N SER A 574 37.57 3.02 57.95
CA SER A 574 37.09 4.34 58.35
C SER A 574 37.89 5.43 57.64
N GLY A 575 37.20 6.36 56.97
CA GLY A 575 37.81 7.49 56.27
C GLY A 575 38.58 7.14 55.00
N LEU A 576 38.54 5.89 54.51
CA LEU A 576 39.24 5.52 53.28
C LEU A 576 38.62 6.20 52.05
N SER A 577 39.46 6.66 51.13
CA SER A 577 39.02 7.26 49.86
C SER A 577 39.88 6.85 48.67
N ALA A 578 40.83 5.93 48.85
CA ALA A 578 41.77 5.46 47.83
C ALA A 578 42.31 4.07 48.19
N ALA A 579 42.83 3.34 47.21
CA ALA A 579 43.48 2.05 47.43
C ALA A 579 44.70 2.19 48.36
N GLN A 580 44.95 1.17 49.17
CA GLN A 580 46.12 1.08 50.06
C GLN A 580 47.22 0.19 49.47
N THR A 581 46.88 -0.68 48.51
CA THR A 581 47.82 -1.55 47.79
C THR A 581 47.56 -1.52 46.29
N ALA A 582 48.59 -1.78 45.48
CA ALA A 582 48.52 -1.80 44.01
C ALA A 582 47.56 -2.84 43.42
N SER A 583 47.05 -3.79 44.22
CA SER A 583 46.06 -4.79 43.81
C SER A 583 44.62 -4.33 44.06
N GLN A 584 44.40 -3.39 44.97
CA GLN A 584 43.06 -2.92 45.33
C GLN A 584 42.47 -2.06 44.22
N ARG A 585 41.19 -2.26 43.94
CA ARG A 585 40.42 -1.59 42.88
C ARG A 585 39.08 -1.06 43.39
N ILE A 586 38.46 -1.72 44.37
CA ILE A 586 37.23 -1.26 45.00
C ILE A 586 37.52 -0.90 46.45
N VAL A 587 37.13 0.31 46.86
CA VAL A 587 37.39 0.86 48.19
C VAL A 587 36.10 1.32 48.84
N TYR A 588 35.83 0.83 50.04
CA TYR A 588 34.65 1.17 50.82
C TYR A 588 34.99 2.02 52.06
N ASN A 589 34.34 3.18 52.17
CA ASN A 589 34.49 4.09 53.30
C ASN A 589 33.42 3.83 54.37
N LEU A 590 33.84 3.26 55.51
CA LEU A 590 32.93 2.92 56.61
C LEU A 590 32.32 4.16 57.31
N THR A 591 32.89 5.35 57.13
CA THR A 591 32.42 6.58 57.78
C THR A 591 31.20 7.18 57.08
N ASN A 592 31.19 7.17 55.75
CA ASN A 592 30.15 7.84 54.95
C ASN A 592 29.43 6.91 53.95
N GLY A 593 29.86 5.65 53.84
CA GLY A 593 29.26 4.64 52.97
C GLY A 593 29.64 4.77 51.49
N LEU A 594 30.61 5.61 51.13
CA LEU A 594 31.04 5.75 49.74
C LEU A 594 31.84 4.53 49.25
N LEU A 595 31.55 4.11 48.02
CA LEU A 595 32.29 3.14 47.24
C LEU A 595 33.06 3.86 46.14
N PHE A 596 34.37 3.59 46.07
CA PHE A 596 35.28 4.16 45.08
C PHE A 596 35.84 3.06 44.17
N TYR A 597 35.95 3.36 42.89
CA TYR A 597 36.75 2.61 41.93
C TYR A 597 38.10 3.31 41.72
N ASP A 598 39.17 2.57 41.96
CA ASP A 598 40.56 3.03 41.84
C ASP A 598 41.27 2.18 40.77
N PRO A 599 41.29 2.62 39.50
CA PRO A 599 41.77 1.79 38.39
C PRO A 599 43.27 1.49 38.43
N ASP A 600 44.09 2.34 39.07
CA ASP A 600 45.54 2.15 39.15
C ASP A 600 46.01 1.54 40.48
N GLY A 601 45.13 1.50 41.49
CA GLY A 601 45.37 0.90 42.79
C GLY A 601 46.43 1.62 43.62
N LYS A 602 46.74 2.89 43.32
CA LYS A 602 47.81 3.61 44.01
C LYS A 602 47.24 4.62 45.00
N PRO A 603 47.88 4.79 46.18
CA PRO A 603 47.59 5.91 47.07
C PRO A 603 47.73 7.26 46.34
N LEU A 604 47.06 8.30 46.84
CA LEU A 604 46.95 9.67 46.25
C LEU A 604 48.28 10.45 46.06
N SER A 605 49.45 9.81 46.05
CA SER A 605 50.75 10.44 45.82
C SER A 605 51.25 10.25 44.38
N GLY A 606 51.11 11.25 43.50
CA GLY A 606 51.77 11.29 42.17
C GLY A 606 50.85 11.54 40.97
N ILE A 607 51.28 11.10 39.77
CA ILE A 607 50.57 11.19 38.48
C ILE A 607 49.57 10.00 38.33
N ASN A 608 48.74 9.80 39.34
CA ASN A 608 47.83 8.65 39.44
C ASN A 608 46.43 9.02 38.95
N LEU A 609 45.67 8.03 38.47
CA LEU A 609 44.25 8.20 38.23
C LEU A 609 43.55 8.37 39.59
N ALA A 610 42.73 9.41 39.74
CA ALA A 610 42.03 9.64 41.00
C ALA A 610 40.96 8.56 41.22
N PRO A 611 40.81 8.04 42.46
CA PRO A 611 39.69 7.18 42.82
C PRO A 611 38.36 7.89 42.53
N ILE A 612 37.42 7.17 41.92
CA ILE A 612 36.13 7.72 41.48
C ILE A 612 35.03 7.12 42.34
N ALA A 613 34.32 7.96 43.09
CA ALA A 613 33.12 7.52 43.80
C ALA A 613 32.02 7.19 42.78
N PHE A 614 31.44 5.99 42.87
CA PHE A 614 30.39 5.53 41.96
C PHE A 614 29.07 5.20 42.69
N ALA A 615 29.14 4.80 43.96
CA ALA A 615 27.96 4.55 44.76
C ALA A 615 28.14 5.01 46.21
N GLN A 616 27.03 5.27 46.90
CA GLN A 616 26.96 5.54 48.32
C GLN A 616 25.88 4.69 48.98
N ILE A 617 26.26 3.87 49.96
CA ILE A 617 25.29 3.23 50.85
C ILE A 617 24.79 4.26 51.85
N THR A 618 23.50 4.58 51.78
CA THR A 618 22.86 5.66 52.55
C THR A 618 22.09 5.17 53.78
N SER A 619 21.96 3.85 53.97
CA SER A 619 21.36 3.23 55.16
C SER A 619 21.95 3.77 56.47
N THR A 620 21.14 3.85 57.54
CA THR A 620 21.58 4.45 58.82
C THR A 620 22.76 3.70 59.45
N ILE A 621 22.81 2.38 59.30
CA ILE A 621 23.91 1.53 59.76
C ILE A 621 24.68 1.05 58.54
N LYS A 622 25.95 1.45 58.43
CA LYS A 622 26.80 1.02 57.32
C LYS A 622 27.16 -0.46 57.45
N PRO A 623 26.82 -1.31 56.46
CA PRO A 623 27.13 -2.72 56.53
C PRO A 623 28.64 -2.95 56.46
N THR A 624 29.08 -4.10 56.99
CA THR A 624 30.47 -4.54 56.75
C THR A 624 30.50 -5.28 55.43
N LEU A 625 31.17 -4.71 54.44
CA LEU A 625 31.33 -5.32 53.12
C LEU A 625 32.63 -6.14 53.04
N THR A 626 32.61 -7.16 52.18
CA THR A 626 33.72 -8.01 51.79
C THR A 626 33.76 -8.12 50.26
N ALA A 627 34.81 -8.74 49.72
CA ALA A 627 34.88 -8.99 48.27
C ALA A 627 33.75 -9.91 47.75
N ALA A 628 33.12 -10.72 48.62
CA ALA A 628 32.02 -11.59 48.24
C ALA A 628 30.70 -10.84 47.92
N ASP A 629 30.58 -9.59 48.36
CA ASP A 629 29.44 -8.71 48.08
C ASP A 629 29.52 -8.05 46.69
N PHE A 630 30.54 -8.39 45.89
CA PHE A 630 30.78 -7.84 44.56
C PHE A 630 30.90 -8.95 43.51
N GLN A 631 30.17 -8.80 42.41
CA GLN A 631 30.22 -9.68 41.25
C GLN A 631 30.56 -8.87 40.01
N ILE A 632 31.61 -9.27 39.29
CA ILE A 632 32.00 -8.65 38.02
C ILE A 632 31.42 -9.49 36.90
N TYR A 633 30.66 -8.84 36.02
CA TYR A 633 30.08 -9.46 34.84
C TYR A 633 30.60 -8.77 33.58
N SER A 634 30.33 -9.35 32.43
CA SER A 634 30.55 -8.70 31.14
C SER A 634 29.19 -8.60 30.47
N GLY A 635 28.63 -7.39 30.43
CA GLY A 635 27.51 -7.08 29.57
C GLY A 635 27.94 -7.26 28.11
N SER A 636 26.99 -7.74 27.31
CA SER A 636 27.05 -7.73 25.84
C SER A 636 26.65 -6.37 25.31
#